data_AF-A0AAX2LQ03-F1
#
_entry.id   AF-A0AAX2LQ03-F1
#
_cell.length_a   1.000
_cell.length_b   1.000
_cell.length_c   1.000
_cell.angle_alpha   90.00
_cell.angle_beta   90.00
_cell.angle_gamma   90.00
#
_symmetry.space_group_name_H-M   'P 1'
#
loop_
_entity.id
_entity.type
_entity.pdbx_description
1 polymer ?
#
loop_
_entity_poly.entity_id
_entity_poly.type
_entity_poly.pdbx_seq_one_letter_code
_entity_poly.pdbx_strand_id
1 'polypeptide(L)'
;MLRVVEKDALASVIENSDNDIVVLFGSPLSYDSSTGDGVPNVNGVMELVESVLKEKKLLDKFNDLHGHSRDGERYQQAFTFLADYTSPNTVNGIIRRAVLKAFNRDTSSIDLNDTNQLLGLQEELDSWCIPEATSALARLLVSNPRFYNTVLTPNFDPLLAVALSKLDFKPSQTVLHGDSSLEQYRPTGHHIVHLHGHWVVTDTLHTPAQLTIDRPKLKNSLAHLLRNKTLLVIGYSGWNDVFTQVLCELMNDTSANIDIVWAFFESDSELITSKYSALIDAMHPAIQRNRFRAYGGIDCHAFLKELSETVPQNDIEIKEGDNVEGKQDSQKEEQILEQVSVELPIWRMPFQQAHLHIRGVEKERLAELLESNHVVNVCADWGLGKEEFIQSFVYDINSPYHGVPTFYLDLEGVKDKKELLTRVESIYGFGLQTLVSSLPNSRSILCIDNVDSLVNGAKGYADVLEPIASLFRDYSPSTKLLVCSKQPIVTLCCLTVPRLEEYDIRSYVKHHEKRVDTSNERVMEPLVKLSHGVPSLLDKYIDELKLFSIDSVYESHYTPESYKQDTDNRFPPELVTRIENLKNSDDPHGKLSLELLTVLSILEYGDCFTNLKKASERSVFKSSHVKELNGLELIETLPIDSGYFSKGGINGEDKIITLPILVRQYVYAQLTTIEVYEVVKRLADIHLGNQWRVGRLKLCTFAKQLLKKSSKTVGSTRVILMHLLRCAVELDVERDINAAVRICKSYCHLLSKYKKHQEVISFCEELHAIAKESDKVGSFAHFNYWEGKSLRLVDLDERAGEKLQLALEEDDELNRAQRVSLYLNLAWYYQNEGDSDNANLMVDKVLDLEPKHRNARLIKIELSGVDDISGLKELELNARNNNSITSANNTALKLADLEVSNQAKLGWLNRVIRSVGDEYNQYRAVVRKGRLLIDQDEGELLTKEELRIVMACYIYGFSQRVQGLFNSAHRILWHSFYQNRDFVPMLNLYRQSSLYWRIYDDYKSEQMYSERIADLMARFLPDDIDINQHQYVVIRVRQVTKV
;
A
#
# COMPACT_ATOMS: atom_id res chain seq x y z
N MET A 1 31.40 -38.63 17.77
CA MET A 1 32.71 -38.58 17.10
C MET A 1 32.44 -38.22 15.64
N LEU A 2 33.07 -37.17 15.12
CA LEU A 2 32.88 -36.72 13.74
C LEU A 2 33.41 -37.77 12.78
N ARG A 3 32.65 -38.14 11.75
CA ARG A 3 33.17 -39.02 10.69
C ARG A 3 33.95 -38.17 9.68
N VAL A 4 35.24 -38.42 9.55
CA VAL A 4 36.11 -37.78 8.56
C VAL A 4 36.36 -38.75 7.40
N VAL A 5 36.14 -38.28 6.17
CA VAL A 5 36.25 -39.07 4.94
C VAL A 5 37.55 -38.71 4.20
N GLU A 6 38.12 -39.66 3.47
CA GLU A 6 39.37 -39.49 2.72
C GLU A 6 39.21 -38.64 1.45
N LYS A 7 40.35 -38.11 0.94
CA LYS A 7 40.45 -37.18 -0.20
C LYS A 7 39.69 -37.61 -1.45
N ASP A 8 39.79 -38.86 -1.86
CA ASP A 8 39.20 -39.35 -3.13
C ASP A 8 37.67 -39.23 -3.14
N ALA A 9 37.04 -39.32 -1.96
CA ALA A 9 35.60 -39.16 -1.84
C ALA A 9 35.15 -37.69 -1.99
N LEU A 10 36.02 -36.71 -1.75
CA LEU A 10 35.69 -35.29 -1.92
C LEU A 10 35.52 -34.96 -3.41
N ALA A 11 36.45 -35.40 -4.26
CA ALA A 11 36.36 -35.23 -5.70
C ALA A 11 35.08 -35.87 -6.25
N SER A 12 34.79 -37.11 -5.83
CA SER A 12 33.56 -37.81 -6.22
C SER A 12 32.30 -37.07 -5.80
N VAL A 13 32.27 -36.45 -4.60
CA VAL A 13 31.10 -35.68 -4.15
C VAL A 13 30.91 -34.39 -4.94
N ILE A 14 31.98 -33.73 -5.35
CA ILE A 14 31.90 -32.55 -6.23
C ILE A 14 31.39 -32.98 -7.62
N GLU A 15 31.93 -34.05 -8.19
CA GLU A 15 31.55 -34.59 -9.50
C GLU A 15 30.16 -35.23 -9.55
N ASN A 16 29.59 -35.62 -8.42
CA ASN A 16 28.27 -36.24 -8.32
C ASN A 16 27.26 -35.40 -7.51
N SER A 17 27.55 -34.11 -7.30
CA SER A 17 26.60 -33.20 -6.67
C SER A 17 25.37 -32.97 -7.56
N ASP A 18 24.17 -33.20 -7.01
CA ASP A 18 22.88 -32.93 -7.66
C ASP A 18 22.47 -31.45 -7.60
N ASN A 19 23.10 -30.66 -6.72
CA ASN A 19 22.85 -29.23 -6.54
C ASN A 19 24.05 -28.41 -7.03
N ASP A 20 23.82 -27.14 -7.41
CA ASP A 20 24.92 -26.22 -7.72
C ASP A 20 25.80 -25.99 -6.49
N ILE A 21 27.09 -25.83 -6.73
CA ILE A 21 28.14 -25.75 -5.73
C ILE A 21 28.52 -24.29 -5.51
N VAL A 22 28.25 -23.77 -4.32
CA VAL A 22 28.75 -22.47 -3.86
C VAL A 22 30.06 -22.70 -3.13
N VAL A 23 31.10 -21.91 -3.44
CA VAL A 23 32.42 -22.06 -2.80
C VAL A 23 32.61 -20.97 -1.76
N LEU A 24 33.02 -21.36 -0.55
CA LEU A 24 33.63 -20.48 0.44
C LEU A 24 35.12 -20.84 0.56
N PHE A 25 35.99 -19.86 0.30
CA PHE A 25 37.42 -20.06 0.44
C PHE A 25 38.09 -19.02 1.36
N GLY A 26 39.11 -19.45 2.12
CA GLY A 26 39.87 -18.60 3.03
C GLY A 26 41.32 -18.33 2.60
N SER A 27 42.11 -17.76 3.49
CA SER A 27 43.45 -17.21 3.21
C SER A 27 44.53 -18.19 2.73
N PRO A 28 44.51 -19.51 3.00
CA PRO A 28 45.47 -20.46 2.43
C PRO A 28 45.47 -20.53 0.91
N LEU A 29 44.38 -20.11 0.23
CA LEU A 29 44.37 -20.03 -1.23
C LEU A 29 45.12 -18.79 -1.75
N SER A 30 45.23 -17.74 -0.93
CA SER A 30 45.91 -16.49 -1.28
C SER A 30 47.42 -16.52 -1.04
N TYR A 31 47.98 -17.60 -0.46
CA TYR A 31 49.41 -17.75 -0.16
C TYR A 31 49.93 -19.15 -0.49
N ASP A 32 51.06 -19.25 -1.19
CA ASP A 32 51.79 -20.51 -1.38
C ASP A 32 53.07 -20.49 -0.52
N SER A 33 53.12 -21.39 0.48
CA SER A 33 54.27 -21.49 1.38
C SER A 33 55.51 -22.12 0.74
N SER A 34 55.36 -22.80 -0.40
CA SER A 34 56.46 -23.46 -1.12
C SER A 34 57.25 -22.50 -2.00
N THR A 35 56.57 -21.54 -2.64
CA THR A 35 57.19 -20.50 -3.47
C THR A 35 57.40 -19.18 -2.72
N GLY A 36 56.62 -18.93 -1.66
CA GLY A 36 56.58 -17.66 -0.95
C GLY A 36 55.74 -16.58 -1.67
N ASP A 37 54.99 -16.96 -2.70
CA ASP A 37 54.18 -16.07 -3.51
C ASP A 37 52.77 -15.84 -2.93
N GLY A 38 52.22 -14.66 -3.21
CA GLY A 38 50.86 -14.27 -2.84
C GLY A 38 50.78 -13.34 -1.63
N VAL A 39 49.59 -13.23 -1.05
CA VAL A 39 49.34 -12.41 0.14
C VAL A 39 49.74 -13.19 1.38
N PRO A 40 50.65 -12.67 2.23
CA PRO A 40 51.15 -13.43 3.37
C PRO A 40 50.05 -13.94 4.30
N ASN A 41 50.30 -15.10 4.89
CA ASN A 41 49.46 -15.65 5.95
C ASN A 41 49.51 -14.79 7.24
N VAL A 42 48.75 -15.19 8.26
CA VAL A 42 48.66 -14.50 9.56
C VAL A 42 50.03 -14.15 10.14
N ASN A 43 51.00 -15.07 10.08
CA ASN A 43 52.35 -14.81 10.61
C ASN A 43 53.07 -13.71 9.83
N GLY A 44 52.99 -13.73 8.50
CA GLY A 44 53.59 -12.68 7.66
C GLY A 44 52.90 -11.32 7.80
N VAL A 45 51.60 -11.29 8.11
CA VAL A 45 50.90 -10.04 8.46
C VAL A 45 51.31 -9.56 9.85
N MET A 46 51.53 -10.46 10.82
CA MET A 46 52.02 -10.08 12.15
C MET A 46 53.41 -9.44 12.11
N GLU A 47 54.30 -9.88 11.22
CA GLU A 47 55.59 -9.21 10.99
C GLU A 47 55.41 -7.76 10.50
N LEU A 48 54.44 -7.52 9.61
CA LEU A 48 54.10 -6.17 9.14
C LEU A 48 53.52 -5.31 10.27
N VAL A 49 52.65 -5.90 11.11
CA VAL A 49 52.10 -5.24 12.30
C VAL A 49 53.23 -4.83 13.25
N GLU A 50 54.17 -5.74 13.55
CA GLU A 50 55.32 -5.44 14.41
C GLU A 50 56.22 -4.34 13.81
N SER A 51 56.43 -4.33 12.49
CA SER A 51 57.15 -3.25 11.80
C SER A 51 56.46 -1.90 11.98
N VAL A 52 55.13 -1.83 11.75
CA VAL A 52 54.36 -0.59 11.89
C VAL A 52 54.31 -0.13 13.35
N LEU A 53 54.21 -1.05 14.32
CA LEU A 53 54.29 -0.72 15.74
C LEU A 53 55.66 -0.19 16.14
N LYS A 54 56.76 -0.71 15.55
CA LYS A 54 58.12 -0.17 15.73
C LYS A 54 58.23 1.25 15.13
N GLU A 55 57.78 1.43 13.88
CA GLU A 55 57.76 2.74 13.19
C GLU A 55 57.01 3.81 14.02
N LYS A 56 55.89 3.43 14.64
CA LYS A 56 55.05 4.31 15.47
C LYS A 56 55.46 4.38 16.95
N LYS A 57 56.52 3.69 17.37
CA LYS A 57 56.99 3.63 18.78
C LYS A 57 55.93 3.08 19.76
N LEU A 58 55.13 2.11 19.32
CA LEU A 58 54.07 1.48 20.11
C LEU A 58 54.35 0.01 20.45
N LEU A 59 55.45 -0.57 19.94
CA LEU A 59 55.76 -2.01 20.10
C LEU A 59 55.90 -2.42 21.57
N ASP A 60 56.65 -1.66 22.38
CA ASP A 60 56.86 -2.00 23.79
C ASP A 60 55.55 -2.05 24.56
N LYS A 61 54.65 -1.10 24.28
CA LYS A 61 53.32 -1.03 24.88
C LYS A 61 52.40 -2.19 24.47
N PHE A 62 52.51 -2.64 23.22
CA PHE A 62 51.78 -3.83 22.75
C PHE A 62 52.29 -5.10 23.45
N ASN A 63 53.61 -5.25 23.58
CA ASN A 63 54.22 -6.39 24.25
C ASN A 63 53.91 -6.45 25.74
N ASP A 64 53.85 -5.30 26.43
CA ASP A 64 53.49 -5.21 27.84
C ASP A 64 52.04 -5.67 28.10
N LEU A 65 51.11 -5.34 27.20
CA LEU A 65 49.68 -5.65 27.34
C LEU A 65 49.32 -7.07 26.85
N HIS A 66 50.03 -7.60 25.86
CA HIS A 66 49.62 -8.82 25.13
C HIS A 66 50.73 -9.86 24.94
N GLY A 67 51.89 -9.72 25.60
CA GLY A 67 53.07 -10.58 25.41
C GLY A 67 52.93 -12.06 25.83
N HIS A 68 51.82 -12.47 26.44
CA HIS A 68 51.58 -13.84 26.94
C HIS A 68 50.44 -14.59 26.22
N SER A 69 49.90 -14.07 25.12
CA SER A 69 48.73 -14.64 24.42
C SER A 69 49.09 -15.80 23.48
N ARG A 70 48.13 -16.72 23.26
CA ARG A 70 48.24 -17.81 22.27
C ARG A 70 48.27 -17.24 20.83
N ASP A 71 49.00 -17.90 19.91
CA ASP A 71 49.30 -17.39 18.55
C ASP A 71 48.07 -16.96 17.72
N GLY A 72 46.93 -17.65 17.83
CA GLY A 72 45.71 -17.31 17.10
C GLY A 72 44.93 -16.09 17.64
N GLU A 73 44.92 -15.90 18.97
CA GLU A 73 44.30 -14.73 19.61
C GLU A 73 45.14 -13.45 19.40
N ARG A 74 46.45 -13.65 19.17
CA ARG A 74 47.41 -12.56 19.00
C ARG A 74 47.11 -11.68 17.79
N TYR A 75 46.58 -12.24 16.69
CA TYR A 75 46.17 -11.46 15.51
C TYR A 75 45.00 -10.51 15.81
N GLN A 76 43.91 -11.03 16.36
CA GLN A 76 42.73 -10.23 16.71
C GLN A 76 43.05 -9.18 17.77
N GLN A 77 43.89 -9.52 18.76
CA GLN A 77 44.37 -8.58 19.77
C GLN A 77 45.25 -7.48 19.15
N ALA A 78 46.13 -7.82 18.20
CA ALA A 78 46.97 -6.84 17.53
C ALA A 78 46.17 -5.83 16.71
N PHE A 79 45.15 -6.28 15.96
CA PHE A 79 44.28 -5.37 15.23
C PHE A 79 43.32 -4.57 16.13
N THR A 80 42.91 -5.12 17.27
CA THR A 80 42.16 -4.37 18.30
C THR A 80 43.04 -3.27 18.90
N PHE A 81 44.27 -3.60 19.27
CA PHE A 81 45.24 -2.62 19.77
C PHE A 81 45.54 -1.53 18.73
N LEU A 82 45.74 -1.89 17.46
CA LEU A 82 45.93 -0.91 16.40
C LEU A 82 44.70 -0.02 16.21
N ALA A 83 43.48 -0.57 16.29
CA ALA A 83 42.26 0.23 16.20
C ALA A 83 42.13 1.24 17.34
N ASP A 84 42.56 0.89 18.56
CA ASP A 84 42.49 1.76 19.73
C ASP A 84 43.59 2.84 19.78
N TYR A 85 44.79 2.50 19.29
CA TYR A 85 46.00 3.34 19.42
C TYR A 85 46.41 4.05 18.13
N THR A 86 45.77 3.76 17.00
CA THR A 86 46.08 4.36 15.69
C THR A 86 44.82 4.72 14.91
N SER A 87 44.95 5.18 13.65
CA SER A 87 43.80 5.46 12.78
C SER A 87 43.41 4.25 11.93
N PRO A 88 42.16 4.16 11.44
CA PRO A 88 41.73 3.13 10.49
C PRO A 88 42.62 3.05 9.23
N ASN A 89 43.15 4.18 8.75
CA ASN A 89 44.11 4.22 7.64
C ASN A 89 45.42 3.46 7.94
N THR A 90 45.86 3.41 9.20
CA THR A 90 47.03 2.61 9.58
C THR A 90 46.72 1.12 9.48
N VAL A 91 45.54 0.70 9.95
CA VAL A 91 45.06 -0.69 9.86
C VAL A 91 44.93 -1.14 8.41
N ASN A 92 44.23 -0.36 7.58
CA ASN A 92 44.09 -0.65 6.15
C ASN A 92 45.44 -0.59 5.42
N GLY A 93 46.34 0.31 5.82
CA GLY A 93 47.69 0.41 5.27
C GLY A 93 48.52 -0.86 5.49
N ILE A 94 48.37 -1.54 6.63
CA ILE A 94 49.02 -2.84 6.89
C ILE A 94 48.49 -3.90 5.91
N ILE A 95 47.17 -3.96 5.71
CA ILE A 95 46.56 -4.90 4.76
C ILE A 95 47.00 -4.61 3.32
N ARG A 96 47.06 -3.33 2.93
CA ARG A 96 47.56 -2.93 1.61
C ARG A 96 49.03 -3.33 1.41
N ARG A 97 49.89 -3.15 2.41
CA ARG A 97 51.29 -3.66 2.37
C ARG A 97 51.34 -5.18 2.23
N ALA A 98 50.43 -5.90 2.89
CA ALA A 98 50.35 -7.36 2.77
C ALA A 98 49.91 -7.79 1.36
N VAL A 99 48.87 -7.17 0.81
CA VAL A 99 48.37 -7.49 -0.54
C VAL A 99 49.42 -7.17 -1.61
N LEU A 100 50.13 -6.04 -1.49
CA LEU A 100 51.17 -5.65 -2.45
C LEU A 100 52.41 -6.55 -2.44
N LYS A 101 52.59 -7.44 -1.45
CA LYS A 101 53.62 -8.49 -1.54
C LYS A 101 53.33 -9.52 -2.64
N ALA A 102 52.07 -9.62 -3.09
CA ALA A 102 51.69 -10.41 -4.25
C ALA A 102 51.92 -9.68 -5.59
N PHE A 103 52.48 -8.46 -5.58
CA PHE A 103 52.73 -7.66 -6.77
C PHE A 103 54.23 -7.60 -7.09
N ASN A 104 54.63 -8.02 -8.28
CA ASN A 104 56.03 -8.28 -8.66
C ASN A 104 56.84 -7.05 -9.04
N ARG A 105 56.25 -5.84 -9.06
CA ARG A 105 56.95 -4.58 -9.36
C ARG A 105 57.26 -3.82 -8.08
N ASP A 106 58.19 -2.87 -8.17
CA ASP A 106 58.51 -1.99 -7.05
C ASP A 106 57.31 -1.09 -6.70
N THR A 107 56.80 -1.25 -5.48
CA THR A 107 55.67 -0.49 -4.93
C THR A 107 56.09 0.54 -3.89
N SER A 108 57.40 0.75 -3.69
CA SER A 108 57.93 1.62 -2.63
C SER A 108 57.56 3.10 -2.77
N SER A 109 57.28 3.56 -4.00
CA SER A 109 56.84 4.93 -4.29
C SER A 109 55.33 5.14 -4.25
N ILE A 110 54.54 4.08 -4.02
CA ILE A 110 53.07 4.14 -4.08
C ILE A 110 52.52 4.70 -2.78
N ASP A 111 51.63 5.68 -2.87
CA ASP A 111 50.87 6.12 -1.70
C ASP A 111 49.82 5.08 -1.35
N LEU A 112 50.04 4.36 -0.25
CA LEU A 112 49.14 3.34 0.27
C LEU A 112 47.76 3.89 0.68
N ASN A 113 47.53 5.20 0.66
CA ASN A 113 46.23 5.80 0.90
C ASN A 113 45.54 6.32 -0.38
N ASP A 114 46.23 6.33 -1.52
CA ASP A 114 45.64 6.71 -2.81
C ASP A 114 44.93 5.50 -3.44
N THR A 115 43.61 5.46 -3.28
CA THR A 115 42.78 4.36 -3.78
C THR A 115 42.80 4.24 -5.30
N ASN A 116 42.98 5.33 -6.04
CA ASN A 116 42.99 5.29 -7.50
C ASN A 116 44.28 4.66 -8.03
N GLN A 117 45.42 4.97 -7.40
CA GLN A 117 46.68 4.30 -7.72
C GLN A 117 46.60 2.80 -7.45
N LEU A 118 46.02 2.40 -6.31
CA LEU A 118 45.90 0.99 -5.93
C LEU A 118 44.92 0.20 -6.83
N LEU A 119 43.82 0.82 -7.28
CA LEU A 119 42.92 0.20 -8.27
C LEU A 119 43.61 0.05 -9.63
N GLY A 120 44.40 1.04 -10.07
CA GLY A 120 45.17 0.96 -11.32
C GLY A 120 46.14 -0.22 -11.35
N LEU A 121 46.72 -0.60 -10.21
CA LEU A 121 47.57 -1.80 -10.12
C LEU A 121 46.81 -3.10 -10.42
N GLN A 122 45.51 -3.17 -10.12
CA GLN A 122 44.71 -4.38 -10.39
C GLN A 122 44.51 -4.62 -11.89
N GLU A 123 44.59 -3.57 -12.70
CA GLU A 123 44.51 -3.67 -14.17
C GLU A 123 45.80 -4.21 -14.78
N GLU A 124 46.93 -4.16 -14.06
CA GLU A 124 48.20 -4.77 -14.46
C GLU A 124 48.23 -6.27 -14.18
N LEU A 125 47.37 -7.03 -14.87
CA LEU A 125 47.13 -8.45 -14.61
C LEU A 125 48.44 -9.27 -14.48
N ASP A 126 49.38 -9.10 -15.41
CA ASP A 126 50.64 -9.84 -15.46
C ASP A 126 51.60 -9.56 -14.29
N SER A 127 51.42 -8.43 -13.61
CA SER A 127 52.25 -8.02 -12.48
C SER A 127 51.87 -8.71 -11.16
N TRP A 128 50.72 -9.41 -11.10
CA TRP A 128 50.27 -10.13 -9.90
C TRP A 128 50.73 -11.59 -9.89
N CYS A 129 51.40 -11.99 -8.79
CA CYS A 129 51.65 -13.37 -8.41
C CYS A 129 50.36 -14.01 -7.90
N ILE A 130 49.82 -14.96 -8.65
CA ILE A 130 48.59 -15.69 -8.29
C ILE A 130 48.99 -17.11 -7.88
N PRO A 131 48.73 -17.53 -6.62
CA PRO A 131 49.00 -18.89 -6.18
C PRO A 131 48.24 -19.94 -6.99
N GLU A 132 48.79 -21.15 -7.08
CA GLU A 132 48.23 -22.22 -7.91
C GLU A 132 46.81 -22.60 -7.48
N ALA A 133 46.50 -22.66 -6.18
CA ALA A 133 45.14 -22.92 -5.70
C ALA A 133 44.11 -21.89 -6.21
N THR A 134 44.47 -20.60 -6.22
CA THR A 134 43.59 -19.53 -6.70
C THR A 134 43.41 -19.60 -8.21
N SER A 135 44.48 -19.89 -8.95
CA SER A 135 44.44 -20.09 -10.40
C SER A 135 43.60 -21.31 -10.79
N ALA A 136 43.76 -22.44 -10.08
CA ALA A 136 42.99 -23.65 -10.29
C ALA A 136 41.50 -23.45 -9.96
N LEU A 137 41.17 -22.71 -8.89
CA LEU A 137 39.79 -22.35 -8.58
C LEU A 137 39.16 -21.49 -9.69
N ALA A 138 39.89 -20.49 -10.21
CA ALA A 138 39.41 -19.67 -11.32
C ALA A 138 39.10 -20.52 -12.57
N ARG A 139 39.97 -21.47 -12.91
CA ARG A 139 39.73 -22.43 -14.00
C ARG A 139 38.50 -23.29 -13.75
N LEU A 140 38.30 -23.78 -12.52
CA LEU A 140 37.13 -24.59 -12.15
C LEU A 140 35.81 -23.80 -12.28
N LEU A 141 35.79 -22.55 -11.82
CA LEU A 141 34.60 -21.69 -11.93
C LEU A 141 34.19 -21.47 -13.40
N VAL A 142 35.17 -21.29 -14.28
CA VAL A 142 34.94 -21.06 -15.71
C VAL A 142 34.56 -22.35 -16.45
N SER A 143 35.22 -23.46 -16.14
CA SER A 143 35.12 -24.70 -16.93
C SER A 143 34.04 -25.67 -16.45
N ASN A 144 33.61 -25.58 -15.19
CA ASN A 144 32.68 -26.54 -14.61
C ASN A 144 31.32 -25.88 -14.28
N PRO A 145 30.26 -26.20 -15.04
CA PRO A 145 28.96 -25.53 -14.89
C PRO A 145 28.24 -25.85 -13.58
N ARG A 146 28.72 -26.83 -12.79
CA ARG A 146 28.17 -27.12 -11.46
C ARG A 146 28.60 -26.11 -10.41
N PHE A 147 29.72 -25.43 -10.63
CA PHE A 147 30.09 -24.33 -9.75
C PHE A 147 29.16 -23.17 -10.02
N TYR A 148 28.42 -22.80 -8.98
CA TYR A 148 27.55 -21.64 -9.04
C TYR A 148 28.40 -20.39 -9.26
N ASN A 149 27.86 -19.43 -10.00
CA ASN A 149 28.62 -18.24 -10.38
C ASN A 149 29.05 -17.36 -9.19
N THR A 150 28.47 -17.56 -8.00
CA THR A 150 28.81 -16.81 -6.79
C THR A 150 29.80 -17.57 -5.89
N VAL A 151 30.89 -16.88 -5.54
CA VAL A 151 31.93 -17.34 -4.61
C VAL A 151 31.99 -16.40 -3.41
N LEU A 152 32.13 -16.97 -2.22
CA LEU A 152 32.22 -16.25 -0.96
C LEU A 152 33.66 -16.30 -0.43
N THR A 153 34.13 -15.19 0.13
CA THR A 153 35.45 -15.16 0.78
C THR A 153 35.50 -14.16 1.94
N PRO A 154 36.17 -14.51 3.06
CA PRO A 154 36.53 -13.55 4.09
C PRO A 154 37.84 -12.79 3.76
N ASN A 155 38.51 -13.13 2.65
CA ASN A 155 39.77 -12.50 2.26
C ASN A 155 39.55 -11.10 1.70
N PHE A 156 40.55 -10.24 1.88
CA PHE A 156 40.49 -8.83 1.45
C PHE A 156 41.13 -8.58 0.08
N ASP A 157 41.89 -9.57 -0.42
CA ASP A 157 42.76 -9.44 -1.58
C ASP A 157 42.01 -9.58 -2.92
N PRO A 158 42.59 -9.10 -4.04
CA PRO A 158 41.94 -9.17 -5.35
C PRO A 158 42.32 -10.43 -6.15
N LEU A 159 43.05 -11.40 -5.58
CA LEU A 159 43.77 -12.40 -6.39
C LEU A 159 42.85 -13.28 -7.23
N LEU A 160 41.68 -13.69 -6.71
CA LEU A 160 40.69 -14.44 -7.51
C LEU A 160 40.10 -13.59 -8.63
N ALA A 161 39.89 -12.29 -8.39
CA ALA A 161 39.37 -11.38 -9.40
C ALA A 161 40.38 -11.18 -10.54
N VAL A 162 41.67 -11.02 -10.19
CA VAL A 162 42.77 -10.95 -11.15
C VAL A 162 42.93 -12.29 -11.90
N ALA A 163 42.78 -13.43 -11.22
CA ALA A 163 42.89 -14.75 -11.84
C ALA A 163 41.79 -14.99 -12.88
N LEU A 164 40.55 -14.63 -12.59
CA LEU A 164 39.44 -14.69 -13.56
C LEU A 164 39.66 -13.72 -14.72
N SER A 165 40.18 -12.53 -14.43
CA SER A 165 40.48 -11.52 -15.46
C SER A 165 41.60 -11.97 -16.40
N LYS A 166 42.60 -12.72 -15.91
CA LYS A 166 43.62 -13.38 -16.76
C LYS A 166 43.05 -14.45 -17.68
N LEU A 167 41.86 -14.97 -17.39
CA LEU A 167 41.13 -15.92 -18.23
C LEU A 167 40.10 -15.22 -19.14
N ASP A 168 40.18 -13.89 -19.28
CA ASP A 168 39.23 -13.03 -20.02
C ASP A 168 37.81 -12.97 -19.44
N PHE A 169 37.61 -13.38 -18.18
CA PHE A 169 36.35 -13.21 -17.46
C PHE A 169 36.43 -12.02 -16.52
N LYS A 170 35.57 -11.01 -16.70
CA LYS A 170 35.48 -9.87 -15.76
C LYS A 170 34.52 -10.23 -14.62
N PRO A 171 35.00 -10.52 -13.40
CA PRO A 171 34.13 -10.85 -12.30
C PRO A 171 33.50 -9.57 -11.74
N SER A 172 32.26 -9.69 -11.30
CA SER A 172 31.62 -8.70 -10.44
C SER A 172 32.05 -8.93 -8.99
N GLN A 173 32.23 -7.86 -8.22
CA GLN A 173 32.61 -7.95 -6.81
C GLN A 173 31.57 -7.24 -5.94
N THR A 174 31.12 -7.91 -4.87
CA THR A 174 30.34 -7.28 -3.81
C THR A 174 31.19 -7.26 -2.55
N VAL A 175 31.40 -6.07 -2.00
CA VAL A 175 32.23 -5.88 -0.81
C VAL A 175 31.34 -5.50 0.37
N LEU A 176 31.37 -6.32 1.42
CA LEU A 176 30.49 -6.19 2.58
C LEU A 176 31.33 -5.86 3.82
N HIS A 177 31.30 -4.60 4.23
CA HIS A 177 31.86 -4.14 5.52
C HIS A 177 30.77 -3.76 6.53
N GLY A 178 29.49 -3.84 6.13
CA GLY A 178 28.30 -3.57 6.94
C GLY A 178 27.12 -4.47 6.53
N ASP A 179 25.92 -4.23 7.09
CA ASP A 179 24.72 -5.01 6.75
C ASP A 179 24.12 -4.60 5.41
N SER A 180 23.94 -5.56 4.50
CA SER A 180 23.44 -5.32 3.15
C SER A 180 22.82 -6.59 2.56
N SER A 181 21.88 -6.46 1.63
CA SER A 181 21.29 -7.61 0.93
C SER A 181 22.16 -8.02 -0.26
N LEU A 182 22.32 -9.32 -0.52
CA LEU A 182 22.95 -9.79 -1.77
C LEU A 182 21.97 -9.71 -2.96
N GLU A 183 20.67 -9.71 -2.71
CA GLU A 183 19.61 -9.77 -3.75
C GLU A 183 19.52 -8.49 -4.60
N GLN A 184 20.03 -7.38 -4.09
CA GLN A 184 20.12 -6.11 -4.82
C GLN A 184 21.22 -6.13 -5.89
N TYR A 185 22.17 -7.06 -5.82
CA TYR A 185 23.25 -7.22 -6.79
C TYR A 185 22.84 -8.30 -7.80
N ARG A 186 22.71 -7.93 -9.08
CA ARG A 186 22.43 -8.86 -10.19
C ARG A 186 23.68 -9.01 -11.06
N PRO A 187 24.64 -9.84 -10.66
CA PRO A 187 25.87 -10.03 -11.44
C PRO A 187 25.55 -10.72 -12.77
N THR A 188 26.12 -10.23 -13.86
CA THR A 188 25.97 -10.80 -15.22
C THR A 188 27.03 -11.86 -15.55
N GLY A 189 27.82 -12.30 -14.55
CA GLY A 189 28.90 -13.28 -14.68
C GLY A 189 29.34 -13.82 -13.33
N HIS A 190 30.61 -14.26 -13.21
CA HIS A 190 31.16 -14.70 -11.91
C HIS A 190 31.12 -13.56 -10.89
N HIS A 191 30.73 -13.89 -9.65
CA HIS A 191 30.44 -12.96 -8.59
C HIS A 191 31.25 -13.32 -7.35
N ILE A 192 32.14 -12.42 -6.93
CA ILE A 192 32.97 -12.60 -5.75
C ILE A 192 32.41 -11.73 -4.62
N VAL A 193 32.02 -12.36 -3.52
CA VAL A 193 31.50 -11.68 -2.34
C VAL A 193 32.55 -11.66 -1.24
N HIS A 194 33.08 -10.46 -0.94
CA HIS A 194 34.02 -10.23 0.15
C HIS A 194 33.26 -9.91 1.44
N LEU A 195 33.24 -10.84 2.39
CA LEU A 195 32.43 -10.77 3.62
C LEU A 195 32.99 -9.83 4.69
N HIS A 196 34.30 -9.58 4.67
CA HIS A 196 35.01 -8.82 5.69
C HIS A 196 35.61 -7.50 5.17
N GLY A 197 35.19 -7.03 4.00
CA GLY A 197 35.73 -5.86 3.32
C GLY A 197 36.79 -6.19 2.26
N HIS A 198 37.35 -5.16 1.62
CA HIS A 198 38.28 -5.29 0.49
C HIS A 198 39.44 -4.30 0.63
N TRP A 199 40.66 -4.70 0.26
CA TRP A 199 41.90 -3.97 0.55
C TRP A 199 41.95 -2.51 0.05
N VAL A 200 41.17 -2.15 -0.98
CA VAL A 200 41.11 -0.77 -1.52
C VAL A 200 39.77 -0.08 -1.27
N VAL A 201 38.65 -0.80 -1.44
CA VAL A 201 37.32 -0.21 -1.64
C VAL A 201 36.62 0.12 -0.32
N THR A 202 36.91 -0.62 0.76
CA THR A 202 36.27 -0.43 2.06
C THR A 202 37.26 -0.61 3.20
N ASP A 203 36.84 -0.27 4.42
CA ASP A 203 37.54 -0.73 5.61
C ASP A 203 37.51 -2.26 5.70
N THR A 204 38.55 -2.83 6.31
CA THR A 204 38.71 -4.27 6.52
C THR A 204 38.40 -4.64 7.98
N LEU A 205 37.67 -5.74 8.17
CA LEU A 205 37.13 -6.15 9.46
C LEU A 205 38.01 -7.25 10.07
N HIS A 206 38.54 -6.98 11.28
CA HIS A 206 39.55 -7.86 11.91
C HIS A 206 39.24 -8.20 13.37
N THR A 207 38.49 -7.34 14.08
CA THR A 207 38.24 -7.53 15.51
C THR A 207 37.02 -8.41 15.76
N PRO A 208 36.95 -9.14 16.89
CA PRO A 208 35.78 -9.94 17.23
C PRO A 208 34.49 -9.12 17.22
N ALA A 209 34.53 -7.89 17.77
CA ALA A 209 33.39 -7.00 17.77
C ALA A 209 32.92 -6.64 16.36
N GLN A 210 33.83 -6.44 15.39
CA GLN A 210 33.48 -6.14 14.00
C GLN A 210 32.86 -7.35 13.27
N LEU A 211 33.39 -8.55 13.53
CA LEU A 211 33.00 -9.78 12.86
C LEU A 211 31.67 -10.36 13.40
N THR A 212 31.31 -10.05 14.65
CA THR A 212 30.07 -10.53 15.30
C THR A 212 28.94 -9.50 15.35
N ILE A 213 29.13 -8.29 14.78
CA ILE A 213 28.02 -7.33 14.58
C ILE A 213 26.88 -8.04 13.86
N ASP A 214 25.66 -7.87 14.37
CA ASP A 214 24.48 -8.44 13.76
C ASP A 214 24.20 -7.78 12.40
N ARG A 215 24.04 -8.61 11.36
CA ARG A 215 23.84 -8.18 9.96
C ARG A 215 22.65 -8.93 9.36
N PRO A 216 21.41 -8.61 9.77
CA PRO A 216 20.23 -9.40 9.43
C PRO A 216 19.94 -9.46 7.92
N LYS A 217 20.19 -8.39 7.15
CA LYS A 217 20.00 -8.41 5.69
C LYS A 217 21.00 -9.35 5.02
N LEU A 218 22.25 -9.32 5.45
CA LEU A 218 23.29 -10.23 4.95
C LEU A 218 22.97 -11.68 5.35
N LYS A 219 22.55 -11.90 6.59
CA LYS A 219 22.15 -13.24 7.07
C LYS A 219 21.04 -13.84 6.23
N ASN A 220 19.97 -13.09 6.00
CA ASN A 220 18.85 -13.53 5.17
C ASN A 220 19.28 -13.80 3.72
N SER A 221 20.14 -12.95 3.16
CA SER A 221 20.64 -13.10 1.79
C SER A 221 21.53 -14.34 1.62
N LEU A 222 22.42 -14.59 2.57
CA LEU A 222 23.25 -15.80 2.60
C LEU A 222 22.39 -17.04 2.82
N ALA A 223 21.38 -16.97 3.69
CA ALA A 223 20.43 -18.04 3.90
C ALA A 223 19.65 -18.38 2.62
N HIS A 224 19.21 -17.36 1.87
CA HIS A 224 18.55 -17.54 0.59
C HIS A 224 19.49 -18.13 -0.48
N LEU A 225 20.71 -17.58 -0.61
CA LEU A 225 21.72 -18.03 -1.56
C LEU A 225 22.08 -19.51 -1.36
N LEU A 226 22.21 -19.95 -0.11
CA LEU A 226 22.67 -21.29 0.24
C LEU A 226 21.54 -22.34 0.27
N ARG A 227 20.27 -21.91 0.16
CA ARG A 227 19.13 -22.83 0.16
C ARG A 227 19.10 -23.66 -1.12
N ASN A 228 18.94 -24.98 -0.99
CA ASN A 228 18.98 -25.96 -2.09
C ASN A 228 20.31 -25.98 -2.86
N LYS A 229 21.42 -25.69 -2.18
CA LYS A 229 22.78 -25.71 -2.74
C LYS A 229 23.71 -26.63 -1.96
N THR A 230 24.85 -26.97 -2.58
CA THR A 230 25.98 -27.58 -1.88
C THR A 230 27.04 -26.53 -1.61
N LEU A 231 27.41 -26.34 -0.35
CA LEU A 231 28.47 -25.43 0.06
C LEU A 231 29.79 -26.18 0.19
N LEU A 232 30.78 -25.85 -0.63
CA LEU A 232 32.16 -26.33 -0.52
C LEU A 232 32.98 -25.31 0.29
N VAL A 233 33.46 -25.72 1.47
CA VAL A 233 34.32 -24.90 2.34
C VAL A 233 35.75 -25.40 2.28
N ILE A 234 36.68 -24.55 1.82
CA ILE A 234 38.10 -24.91 1.66
C ILE A 234 39.02 -23.79 2.14
N GLY A 235 40.07 -24.12 2.90
CA GLY A 235 41.00 -23.10 3.43
C GLY A 235 40.37 -22.13 4.44
N TYR A 236 39.19 -22.44 4.98
CA TYR A 236 38.51 -21.61 5.98
C TYR A 236 38.38 -22.37 7.30
N SER A 237 38.81 -21.75 8.39
CA SER A 237 38.92 -22.41 9.70
C SER A 237 37.68 -22.29 10.60
N GLY A 238 36.60 -21.65 10.13
CA GLY A 238 35.34 -21.56 10.88
C GLY A 238 35.37 -20.58 12.05
N TRP A 239 35.73 -19.33 11.81
CA TRP A 239 35.76 -18.30 12.86
C TRP A 239 34.33 -17.95 13.28
N ASN A 240 34.13 -17.51 14.52
CA ASN A 240 32.83 -16.99 14.95
C ASN A 240 32.60 -15.62 14.29
N ASP A 241 31.92 -15.64 13.14
CA ASP A 241 31.63 -14.51 12.28
C ASP A 241 30.18 -14.61 11.75
N VAL A 242 29.76 -13.61 10.98
CA VAL A 242 28.42 -13.57 10.40
C VAL A 242 28.10 -14.82 9.56
N PHE A 243 29.09 -15.41 8.87
CA PHE A 243 28.85 -16.56 8.00
C PHE A 243 28.59 -17.84 8.79
N THR A 244 29.42 -18.12 9.80
CA THR A 244 29.19 -19.28 10.68
C THR A 244 27.88 -19.17 11.47
N GLN A 245 27.47 -17.95 11.84
CA GLN A 245 26.14 -17.71 12.43
C GLN A 245 24.99 -18.07 11.46
N VAL A 246 25.08 -17.68 10.18
CA VAL A 246 24.07 -18.08 9.16
C VAL A 246 24.00 -19.58 9.00
N LEU A 247 25.15 -20.26 8.98
CA LEU A 247 25.15 -21.72 8.92
C LEU A 247 24.42 -22.30 10.14
N CYS A 248 24.68 -21.83 11.35
CA CYS A 248 23.97 -22.28 12.55
C CYS A 248 22.45 -22.09 12.45
N GLU A 249 22.01 -20.92 11.99
CA GLU A 249 20.58 -20.60 11.80
C GLU A 249 19.93 -21.53 10.75
N LEU A 250 20.57 -21.71 9.60
CA LEU A 250 20.12 -22.65 8.55
C LEU A 250 20.05 -24.09 9.05
N MET A 251 20.96 -24.51 9.93
CA MET A 251 20.98 -25.88 10.44
C MET A 251 19.86 -26.15 11.47
N ASN A 252 19.39 -25.10 12.15
CA ASN A 252 18.24 -25.17 13.06
C ASN A 252 16.89 -25.11 12.31
N ASP A 253 16.87 -24.63 11.07
CA ASP A 253 15.69 -24.68 10.21
C ASP A 253 15.48 -26.10 9.65
N THR A 254 14.38 -26.75 10.08
CA THR A 254 14.03 -28.08 9.59
C THR A 254 13.64 -28.10 8.10
N SER A 255 13.25 -26.95 7.54
CA SER A 255 12.83 -26.76 6.15
C SER A 255 13.97 -26.36 5.19
N ALA A 256 15.17 -26.07 5.71
CA ALA A 256 16.34 -25.76 4.90
C ALA A 256 16.99 -27.04 4.37
N ASN A 257 17.16 -27.12 3.05
CA ASN A 257 17.80 -28.23 2.34
C ASN A 257 19.14 -27.73 1.79
N ILE A 258 20.23 -27.94 2.53
CA ILE A 258 21.60 -27.52 2.18
C ILE A 258 22.56 -28.65 2.55
N ASP A 259 23.57 -28.89 1.71
CA ASP A 259 24.65 -29.83 1.98
C ASP A 259 25.97 -29.08 2.17
N ILE A 260 26.63 -29.26 3.32
CA ILE A 260 27.91 -28.64 3.65
C ILE A 260 29.01 -29.69 3.50
N VAL A 261 29.98 -29.38 2.64
CA VAL A 261 31.18 -30.17 2.38
C VAL A 261 32.37 -29.38 2.89
N TRP A 262 32.96 -29.83 4.00
CA TRP A 262 34.03 -29.11 4.69
C TRP A 262 35.36 -29.84 4.52
N ALA A 263 36.34 -29.17 3.89
CA ALA A 263 37.68 -29.70 3.68
C ALA A 263 38.64 -29.23 4.79
N PHE A 264 39.16 -30.21 5.55
CA PHE A 264 40.18 -30.03 6.57
C PHE A 264 41.55 -30.44 6.03
N PHE A 265 42.57 -29.68 6.40
CA PHE A 265 43.96 -30.00 6.05
C PHE A 265 44.47 -31.21 6.84
N GLU A 266 44.11 -31.28 8.12
CA GLU A 266 44.41 -32.42 8.97
C GLU A 266 43.67 -33.67 8.49
N SER A 267 44.29 -34.85 8.60
CA SER A 267 43.67 -36.13 8.25
C SER A 267 43.13 -36.88 9.48
N ASP A 268 43.59 -36.53 10.68
CA ASP A 268 43.24 -37.20 11.94
C ASP A 268 41.91 -36.66 12.51
N SER A 269 40.93 -37.54 12.69
CA SER A 269 39.61 -37.20 13.20
C SER A 269 39.60 -36.71 14.65
N GLU A 270 40.49 -37.20 15.53
CA GLU A 270 40.60 -36.74 16.91
C GLU A 270 41.24 -35.35 16.97
N LEU A 271 42.24 -35.13 16.12
CA LEU A 271 42.87 -33.81 15.97
C LEU A 271 41.88 -32.78 15.42
N ILE A 272 41.10 -33.12 14.40
CA ILE A 272 40.03 -32.24 13.88
C ILE A 272 39.00 -31.95 14.96
N THR A 273 38.54 -32.98 15.69
CA THR A 273 37.50 -32.82 16.72
C THR A 273 37.97 -31.94 17.88
N SER A 274 39.23 -32.07 18.29
CA SER A 274 39.80 -31.26 19.38
C SER A 274 40.14 -29.83 18.94
N LYS A 275 40.69 -29.65 17.73
CA LYS A 275 41.09 -28.35 17.19
C LYS A 275 39.90 -27.48 16.77
N TYR A 276 38.84 -28.08 16.22
CA TYR A 276 37.66 -27.39 15.69
C TYR A 276 36.39 -27.67 16.51
N SER A 277 36.54 -27.92 17.81
CA SER A 277 35.42 -28.30 18.70
C SER A 277 34.25 -27.34 18.64
N ALA A 278 34.50 -26.03 18.70
CA ALA A 278 33.45 -24.99 18.64
C ALA A 278 32.63 -25.04 17.34
N LEU A 279 33.28 -25.27 16.19
CA LEU A 279 32.59 -25.43 14.90
C LEU A 279 31.76 -26.71 14.87
N ILE A 280 32.32 -27.81 15.36
CA ILE A 280 31.67 -29.12 15.35
C ILE A 280 30.44 -29.13 16.28
N ASP A 281 30.55 -28.48 17.44
CA ASP A 281 29.44 -28.30 18.37
C ASP A 281 28.33 -27.44 17.75
N ALA A 282 28.70 -26.36 17.07
CA ALA A 282 27.76 -25.49 16.36
C ALA A 282 27.04 -26.22 15.20
N MET A 283 27.74 -27.11 14.49
CA MET A 283 27.21 -27.87 13.35
C MET A 283 26.56 -29.21 13.76
N HIS A 284 26.44 -29.50 15.06
CA HIS A 284 25.91 -30.78 15.55
C HIS A 284 24.55 -31.17 14.95
N PRO A 285 23.56 -30.27 14.79
CA PRO A 285 22.27 -30.60 14.15
C PRO A 285 22.44 -31.08 12.70
N ALA A 286 23.36 -30.50 11.95
CA ALA A 286 23.66 -30.85 10.55
C ALA A 286 24.37 -32.19 10.42
N ILE A 287 25.30 -32.45 11.35
CA ILE A 287 26.03 -33.72 11.44
C ILE A 287 25.05 -34.87 11.67
N GLN A 288 24.08 -34.71 12.58
CA GLN A 288 23.04 -35.73 12.83
C GLN A 288 22.16 -36.00 11.60
N ARG A 289 21.91 -34.98 10.78
CA ARG A 289 21.12 -35.09 9.54
C ARG A 289 21.96 -35.57 8.34
N ASN A 290 23.26 -35.85 8.53
CA ASN A 290 24.22 -36.16 7.47
C ASN A 290 24.29 -35.06 6.37
N ARG A 291 23.98 -33.82 6.76
CA ARG A 291 24.05 -32.62 5.89
C ARG A 291 25.38 -31.88 6.03
N PHE A 292 26.17 -32.17 7.05
CA PHE A 292 27.55 -31.73 7.19
C PHE A 292 28.49 -32.92 7.02
N ARG A 293 29.40 -32.86 6.04
CA ARG A 293 30.38 -33.90 5.73
C ARG A 293 31.79 -33.34 5.82
N ALA A 294 32.61 -33.94 6.68
CA ALA A 294 34.00 -33.56 6.89
C ALA A 294 34.94 -34.45 6.06
N TYR A 295 35.88 -33.82 5.35
CA TYR A 295 36.92 -34.47 4.57
C TYR A 295 38.28 -34.07 5.11
N GLY A 296 39.16 -35.03 5.36
CA GLY A 296 40.48 -34.79 5.96
C GLY A 296 41.62 -35.02 4.98
N GLY A 297 42.77 -34.41 5.26
CA GLY A 297 43.98 -34.53 4.42
C GLY A 297 43.90 -33.73 3.12
N ILE A 298 43.13 -32.64 3.10
CA ILE A 298 42.92 -31.81 1.91
C ILE A 298 43.91 -30.64 1.91
N ASP A 299 44.97 -30.76 1.11
CA ASP A 299 45.77 -29.63 0.68
C ASP A 299 45.10 -28.92 -0.50
N CYS A 300 44.68 -27.67 -0.33
CA CYS A 300 43.95 -26.93 -1.35
C CYS A 300 44.76 -26.68 -2.63
N HIS A 301 46.08 -26.55 -2.54
CA HIS A 301 46.94 -26.31 -3.72
C HIS A 301 47.06 -27.57 -4.57
N ALA A 302 47.23 -28.73 -3.94
CA ALA A 302 47.24 -30.01 -4.66
C ALA A 302 45.84 -30.40 -5.14
N PHE A 303 44.84 -30.32 -4.27
CA PHE A 303 43.49 -30.82 -4.55
C PHE A 303 42.77 -30.02 -5.65
N LEU A 304 42.79 -28.68 -5.59
CA LEU A 304 42.10 -27.87 -6.61
C LEU A 304 42.79 -27.98 -7.97
N LYS A 305 44.12 -28.12 -7.98
CA LYS A 305 44.88 -28.36 -9.20
C LYS A 305 44.45 -29.68 -9.85
N GLU A 306 44.52 -30.79 -9.11
CA GLU A 306 44.09 -32.11 -9.58
C GLU A 306 42.63 -32.08 -10.07
N LEU A 307 41.73 -31.44 -9.33
CA LEU A 307 40.32 -31.31 -9.72
C LEU A 307 40.14 -30.47 -10.99
N SER A 308 40.96 -29.44 -11.21
CA SER A 308 40.91 -28.61 -12.43
C SER A 308 41.40 -29.37 -13.67
N GLU A 309 42.25 -30.39 -13.49
CA GLU A 309 42.78 -31.22 -14.57
C GLU A 309 41.79 -32.32 -15.03
N THR A 310 40.75 -32.64 -14.24
CA THR A 310 39.74 -33.66 -14.59
C THR A 310 38.57 -33.12 -15.43
N VAL A 311 38.45 -31.80 -15.60
CA VAL A 311 37.42 -31.14 -16.41
C VAL A 311 37.93 -30.98 -17.86
N PRO A 312 37.18 -31.39 -18.91
CA PRO A 312 37.65 -31.27 -20.30
C PRO A 312 37.91 -29.80 -20.66
N GLN A 313 39.15 -29.50 -21.03
CA GLN A 313 39.56 -28.18 -21.54
C GLN A 313 38.84 -27.91 -22.86
N ASN A 314 37.81 -27.06 -22.84
CA ASN A 314 37.43 -26.34 -24.06
C ASN A 314 38.53 -25.30 -24.31
N ASP A 315 39.03 -25.21 -25.54
CA ASP A 315 40.15 -24.37 -25.96
C ASP A 315 40.00 -22.90 -25.51
N ILE A 316 40.64 -22.54 -24.39
CA ILE A 316 40.89 -21.14 -24.00
C ILE A 316 42.35 -20.86 -24.39
N GLU A 317 42.54 -20.27 -25.58
CA GLU A 317 43.85 -19.86 -26.06
C GLU A 317 44.40 -18.71 -25.19
N ILE A 318 45.39 -19.00 -24.34
CA ILE A 318 46.22 -17.98 -23.71
C ILE A 318 47.20 -17.47 -24.77
N LYS A 319 47.02 -16.25 -25.28
CA LYS A 319 47.96 -15.62 -26.21
C LYS A 319 49.18 -15.09 -25.46
N GLU A 320 50.32 -15.75 -25.65
CA GLU A 320 51.62 -15.18 -25.32
C GLU A 320 51.88 -13.94 -26.19
N GLY A 321 52.35 -12.87 -25.53
CA GLY A 321 52.51 -11.56 -26.13
C GLY A 321 53.54 -11.54 -27.26
N ASP A 322 53.13 -10.96 -28.40
CA ASP A 322 54.05 -10.59 -29.46
C ASP A 322 54.24 -9.06 -29.49
N ASN A 323 55.51 -8.70 -29.43
CA ASN A 323 56.02 -7.36 -29.66
C ASN A 323 55.53 -6.81 -31.00
N VAL A 324 54.91 -5.62 -31.00
CA VAL A 324 54.72 -4.84 -32.23
C VAL A 324 55.47 -3.53 -32.09
N GLU A 325 56.68 -3.53 -32.67
CA GLU A 325 57.37 -2.34 -33.10
C GLU A 325 56.51 -1.55 -34.09
N GLY A 326 56.56 -0.23 -33.95
CA GLY A 326 55.65 0.68 -34.61
C GLY A 326 55.71 0.66 -36.14
N LYS A 327 54.58 1.04 -36.73
CA LYS A 327 54.53 1.84 -37.95
C LYS A 327 53.31 2.76 -37.88
N GLN A 328 53.60 4.05 -37.97
CA GLN A 328 52.62 5.09 -38.18
C GLN A 328 51.85 4.81 -39.46
N ASP A 329 50.52 4.87 -39.38
CA ASP A 329 49.78 5.53 -40.45
C ASP A 329 48.64 6.36 -39.84
N SER A 330 48.82 7.65 -40.02
CA SER A 330 47.89 8.73 -39.78
C SER A 330 46.64 8.57 -40.63
N GLN A 331 45.47 8.43 -39.98
CA GLN A 331 44.18 9.02 -40.35
C GLN A 331 43.05 8.33 -39.55
N LYS A 332 42.67 8.95 -38.43
CA LYS A 332 41.33 8.96 -37.82
C LYS A 332 41.37 9.72 -36.49
N GLU A 333 41.61 11.02 -36.56
CA GLU A 333 41.21 11.95 -35.50
C GLU A 333 39.72 12.25 -35.69
N GLU A 334 38.84 11.31 -35.34
CA GLU A 334 37.39 11.51 -35.17
C GLU A 334 36.76 10.21 -34.64
N GLN A 335 37.10 9.83 -33.40
CA GLN A 335 36.35 8.90 -32.55
C GLN A 335 37.03 8.82 -31.18
N ILE A 336 36.95 9.91 -30.40
CA ILE A 336 37.27 9.88 -28.97
C ILE A 336 36.02 10.34 -28.23
N LEU A 337 35.21 9.35 -27.86
CA LEU A 337 34.21 9.31 -26.79
C LEU A 337 33.33 8.09 -27.08
N GLU A 338 33.87 6.89 -26.88
CA GLU A 338 32.97 5.77 -26.57
C GLU A 338 32.31 6.13 -25.23
N GLN A 339 31.08 6.62 -25.30
CA GLN A 339 30.22 6.70 -24.12
C GLN A 339 30.14 5.27 -23.57
N VAL A 340 30.67 5.07 -22.36
CA VAL A 340 30.41 3.86 -21.59
C VAL A 340 28.89 3.76 -21.44
N SER A 341 28.24 2.99 -22.30
CA SER A 341 26.79 2.80 -22.27
C SER A 341 26.47 1.87 -21.11
N VAL A 342 26.15 2.45 -19.96
CA VAL A 342 25.68 1.68 -18.81
C VAL A 342 24.21 1.36 -19.04
N GLU A 343 23.85 0.08 -19.04
CA GLU A 343 22.44 -0.31 -19.14
C GLU A 343 21.69 0.05 -17.85
N LEU A 344 20.70 0.93 -17.97
CA LEU A 344 19.84 1.31 -16.84
C LEU A 344 18.75 0.24 -16.61
N PRO A 345 18.51 -0.19 -15.36
CA PRO A 345 17.46 -1.15 -15.06
C PRO A 345 16.07 -0.53 -15.27
N ILE A 346 15.27 -1.13 -16.16
CA ILE A 346 13.87 -0.72 -16.36
C ILE A 346 13.07 -1.14 -15.13
N TRP A 347 12.39 -0.17 -14.51
CA TRP A 347 11.48 -0.39 -13.40
C TRP A 347 10.24 -1.15 -13.88
N ARG A 348 10.18 -2.43 -13.50
CA ARG A 348 9.02 -3.29 -13.69
C ARG A 348 8.70 -3.96 -12.36
N MET A 349 7.45 -3.85 -11.95
CA MET A 349 6.93 -4.51 -10.76
C MET A 349 5.64 -5.26 -11.11
N PRO A 350 5.40 -6.44 -10.51
CA PRO A 350 4.13 -7.11 -10.63
C PRO A 350 3.05 -6.27 -9.93
N PHE A 351 1.90 -6.09 -10.57
CA PHE A 351 0.75 -5.42 -9.98
C PHE A 351 -0.55 -6.08 -10.44
N GLN A 352 -1.62 -5.89 -9.66
CA GLN A 352 -2.92 -6.46 -9.95
C GLN A 352 -3.52 -5.84 -11.23
N GLN A 353 -3.92 -6.67 -12.19
CA GLN A 353 -4.39 -6.22 -13.51
C GLN A 353 -5.65 -5.34 -13.42
N ALA A 354 -6.43 -5.46 -12.34
CA ALA A 354 -7.57 -4.59 -12.05
C ALA A 354 -7.20 -3.09 -12.06
N HIS A 355 -5.94 -2.72 -11.76
CA HIS A 355 -5.48 -1.33 -11.86
C HIS A 355 -5.57 -0.74 -13.27
N LEU A 356 -5.58 -1.57 -14.32
CA LEU A 356 -5.79 -1.11 -15.70
C LEU A 356 -7.19 -0.51 -15.91
N HIS A 357 -8.18 -0.95 -15.12
CA HIS A 357 -9.60 -0.66 -15.33
C HIS A 357 -10.18 0.41 -14.38
N ILE A 358 -9.33 1.11 -13.64
CA ILE A 358 -9.71 2.17 -12.69
C ILE A 358 -8.96 3.47 -12.98
N ARG A 359 -9.46 4.60 -12.45
CA ARG A 359 -8.80 5.91 -12.54
C ARG A 359 -8.49 6.36 -13.98
N GLY A 360 -9.35 6.00 -14.92
CA GLY A 360 -9.13 6.30 -16.35
C GLY A 360 -9.04 7.80 -16.65
N VAL A 361 -9.77 8.63 -15.90
CA VAL A 361 -9.72 10.09 -16.06
C VAL A 361 -8.36 10.64 -15.61
N GLU A 362 -7.84 10.14 -14.49
CA GLU A 362 -6.55 10.55 -13.94
C GLU A 362 -5.38 10.12 -14.84
N LYS A 363 -5.47 8.93 -15.46
CA LYS A 363 -4.47 8.46 -16.45
C LYS A 363 -4.44 9.34 -17.69
N GLU A 364 -5.59 9.68 -18.24
CA GLU A 364 -5.67 10.59 -19.40
C GLU A 364 -5.17 11.99 -19.04
N ARG A 365 -5.48 12.46 -17.82
CA ARG A 365 -4.95 13.73 -17.32
C ARG A 365 -3.44 13.70 -17.15
N LEU A 366 -2.88 12.58 -16.67
CA LEU A 366 -1.43 12.40 -16.57
C LEU A 366 -0.77 12.51 -17.95
N ALA A 367 -1.36 11.89 -18.99
CA ALA A 367 -0.88 12.03 -20.35
C ALA A 367 -0.86 13.49 -20.83
N GLU A 368 -1.96 14.24 -20.65
CA GLU A 368 -2.02 15.66 -21.01
C GLU A 368 -0.96 16.51 -20.29
N LEU A 369 -0.75 16.24 -18.99
CA LEU A 369 0.25 16.94 -18.18
C LEU A 369 1.68 16.62 -18.62
N LEU A 370 1.98 15.36 -18.98
CA LEU A 370 3.30 14.95 -19.46
C LEU A 370 3.60 15.47 -20.87
N GLU A 371 2.59 15.66 -21.72
CA GLU A 371 2.79 16.32 -23.02
C GLU A 371 3.09 17.82 -22.84
N SER A 372 2.42 18.47 -21.89
CA SER A 372 2.57 19.93 -21.66
C SER A 372 3.76 20.30 -20.77
N ASN A 373 4.25 19.38 -19.93
CA ASN A 373 5.28 19.65 -18.92
C ASN A 373 6.40 18.60 -18.96
N HIS A 374 7.61 18.99 -18.58
CA HIS A 374 8.73 18.06 -18.42
C HIS A 374 8.71 17.34 -17.06
N VAL A 375 8.15 17.98 -16.04
CA VAL A 375 8.08 17.49 -14.67
C VAL A 375 6.64 17.57 -14.20
N VAL A 376 6.12 16.45 -13.72
CA VAL A 376 4.76 16.36 -13.15
C VAL A 376 4.88 15.77 -11.76
N ASN A 377 4.22 16.40 -10.80
CA ASN A 377 4.13 15.90 -9.44
C ASN A 377 2.93 14.94 -9.33
N VAL A 378 3.14 13.70 -8.91
CA VAL A 378 2.09 12.72 -8.66
C VAL A 378 1.89 12.61 -7.15
N CYS A 379 0.79 13.16 -6.68
CA CYS A 379 0.49 13.32 -5.26
C CYS A 379 -0.40 12.16 -4.79
N ALA A 380 0.05 11.31 -3.88
CA ALA A 380 -0.71 10.16 -3.40
C ALA A 380 -0.53 9.93 -1.89
N ASP A 381 -1.63 9.67 -1.18
CA ASP A 381 -1.60 9.29 0.23
C ASP A 381 -1.24 7.80 0.41
N TRP A 382 -0.98 7.39 1.65
CA TRP A 382 -0.57 6.04 2.02
C TRP A 382 -1.53 4.97 1.49
N GLY A 383 -0.98 3.98 0.77
CA GLY A 383 -1.72 2.80 0.34
C GLY A 383 -2.65 3.00 -0.86
N LEU A 384 -2.68 4.18 -1.48
CA LEU A 384 -3.54 4.44 -2.65
C LEU A 384 -3.06 3.76 -3.95
N GLY A 385 -2.03 2.92 -3.90
CA GLY A 385 -1.53 2.19 -5.06
C GLY A 385 -0.91 3.11 -6.11
N LYS A 386 0.03 3.96 -5.69
CA LYS A 386 0.67 4.99 -6.51
C LYS A 386 1.57 4.35 -7.57
N GLU A 387 2.34 3.36 -7.18
CA GLU A 387 3.25 2.66 -8.07
C GLU A 387 2.47 1.87 -9.12
N GLU A 388 1.42 1.17 -8.70
CA GLU A 388 0.47 0.45 -9.55
C GLU A 388 -0.29 1.40 -10.47
N PHE A 389 -0.62 2.61 -10.03
CA PHE A 389 -1.20 3.64 -10.88
C PHE A 389 -0.24 4.02 -12.02
N ILE A 390 1.02 4.31 -11.72
CA ILE A 390 2.04 4.66 -12.72
C ILE A 390 2.30 3.49 -13.68
N GLN A 391 2.46 2.28 -13.14
CA GLN A 391 2.68 1.08 -13.96
C GLN A 391 1.47 0.82 -14.86
N SER A 392 0.25 0.87 -14.31
CA SER A 392 -0.96 0.71 -15.11
C SER A 392 -1.10 1.75 -16.23
N PHE A 393 -0.57 2.97 -16.05
CA PHE A 393 -0.53 3.99 -17.09
C PHE A 393 0.44 3.64 -18.23
N VAL A 394 1.58 3.00 -17.93
CA VAL A 394 2.58 2.58 -18.93
C VAL A 394 2.20 1.27 -19.61
N TYR A 395 1.42 0.40 -18.94
CA TYR A 395 0.94 -0.86 -19.53
C TYR A 395 -0.40 -0.73 -20.27
N ASP A 396 -1.17 0.33 -20.05
CA ASP A 396 -2.42 0.56 -20.78
C ASP A 396 -2.16 0.78 -22.27
N ILE A 397 -2.77 -0.05 -23.12
CA ILE A 397 -2.63 0.00 -24.59
C ILE A 397 -3.16 1.31 -25.19
N ASN A 398 -4.08 1.99 -24.49
CA ASN A 398 -4.63 3.26 -24.94
C ASN A 398 -3.78 4.46 -24.49
N SER A 399 -2.77 4.23 -23.66
CA SER A 399 -1.88 5.30 -23.18
C SER A 399 -0.89 5.72 -24.27
N PRO A 400 -0.66 7.03 -24.46
CA PRO A 400 0.41 7.51 -25.34
C PRO A 400 1.82 7.19 -24.81
N TYR A 401 1.91 6.67 -23.58
CA TYR A 401 3.14 6.18 -22.95
C TYR A 401 3.17 4.64 -22.85
N HIS A 402 2.34 3.94 -23.63
CA HIS A 402 2.34 2.47 -23.66
C HIS A 402 3.73 1.91 -23.99
N GLY A 403 4.25 1.03 -23.14
CA GLY A 403 5.54 0.36 -23.34
C GLY A 403 6.78 1.26 -23.23
N VAL A 404 6.62 2.50 -22.78
CA VAL A 404 7.74 3.44 -22.58
C VAL A 404 8.65 2.94 -21.44
N PRO A 405 9.99 2.93 -21.63
CA PRO A 405 10.90 2.54 -20.56
C PRO A 405 10.79 3.51 -19.38
N THR A 406 10.56 2.94 -18.19
CA THR A 406 10.42 3.67 -16.94
C THR A 406 11.58 3.32 -16.02
N PHE A 407 12.15 4.30 -15.34
CA PHE A 407 13.24 4.16 -14.35
C PHE A 407 12.73 4.65 -13.00
N TYR A 408 13.35 4.21 -11.90
CA TYR A 408 12.88 4.49 -10.54
C TYR A 408 14.01 4.96 -9.63
N LEU A 409 13.76 6.01 -8.86
CA LEU A 409 14.70 6.61 -7.93
C LEU A 409 13.97 6.92 -6.63
N ASP A 410 14.26 6.15 -5.58
CA ASP A 410 13.68 6.37 -4.26
C ASP A 410 14.50 7.38 -3.45
N LEU A 411 13.85 8.47 -3.01
CA LEU A 411 14.45 9.52 -2.19
C LEU A 411 14.03 9.46 -0.71
N GLU A 412 13.53 8.32 -0.23
CA GLU A 412 13.14 8.14 1.18
C GLU A 412 14.26 8.61 2.13
N GLY A 413 13.98 9.57 3.00
CA GLY A 413 14.93 10.09 3.98
C GLY A 413 16.07 10.98 3.43
N VAL A 414 16.11 11.28 2.12
CA VAL A 414 17.04 12.24 1.52
C VAL A 414 16.62 13.65 1.87
N LYS A 415 17.53 14.50 2.35
CA LYS A 415 17.22 15.87 2.81
C LYS A 415 18.00 16.96 2.06
N ASP A 416 19.12 16.59 1.47
CA ASP A 416 20.00 17.52 0.77
C ASP A 416 20.65 16.91 -0.48
N LYS A 417 21.36 17.74 -1.24
CA LYS A 417 22.02 17.34 -2.49
C LYS A 417 23.11 16.29 -2.27
N LYS A 418 23.80 16.28 -1.12
CA LYS A 418 24.86 15.30 -0.86
C LYS A 418 24.25 13.92 -0.64
N GLU A 419 23.20 13.85 0.16
CA GLU A 419 22.44 12.61 0.39
C GLU A 419 21.80 12.09 -0.90
N LEU A 420 21.32 12.97 -1.79
CA LEU A 420 20.86 12.59 -3.13
C LEU A 420 21.95 11.88 -3.94
N LEU A 421 23.15 12.48 -4.01
CA LEU A 421 24.24 11.89 -4.81
C LEU A 421 24.61 10.51 -4.27
N THR A 422 24.72 10.38 -2.94
CA THR A 422 24.94 9.08 -2.28
C THR A 422 23.79 8.11 -2.51
N ARG A 423 22.54 8.58 -2.55
CA ARG A 423 21.37 7.74 -2.84
C ARG A 423 21.39 7.21 -4.27
N VAL A 424 21.72 8.04 -5.26
CA VAL A 424 21.84 7.62 -6.65
C VAL A 424 22.95 6.58 -6.80
N GLU A 425 24.11 6.82 -6.19
CA GLU A 425 25.23 5.87 -6.17
C GLU A 425 24.84 4.55 -5.48
N SER A 426 24.08 4.62 -4.38
CA SER A 426 23.59 3.45 -3.66
C SER A 426 22.59 2.62 -4.47
N ILE A 427 21.72 3.24 -5.26
CA ILE A 427 20.68 2.54 -6.04
C ILE A 427 21.25 2.00 -7.36
N TYR A 428 22.02 2.83 -8.07
CA TYR A 428 22.46 2.53 -9.43
C TYR A 428 23.92 2.05 -9.52
N GLY A 429 24.73 2.25 -8.47
CA GLY A 429 26.15 1.89 -8.47
C GLY A 429 27.06 2.92 -9.15
N PHE A 430 26.51 4.05 -9.64
CA PHE A 430 27.24 5.12 -10.29
C PHE A 430 26.63 6.50 -9.98
N GLY A 431 27.40 7.55 -10.25
CA GLY A 431 27.01 8.93 -9.96
C GLY A 431 25.85 9.46 -10.83
N LEU A 432 25.21 10.52 -10.36
CA LEU A 432 24.09 11.19 -11.03
C LEU A 432 24.40 11.63 -12.48
N GLN A 433 25.64 12.00 -12.77
CA GLN A 433 26.07 12.39 -14.13
C GLN A 433 25.93 11.22 -15.10
N THR A 434 26.39 10.03 -14.70
CA THR A 434 26.29 8.80 -15.49
C THR A 434 24.83 8.37 -15.65
N LEU A 435 23.99 8.54 -14.61
CA LEU A 435 22.55 8.29 -14.72
C LEU A 435 21.91 9.16 -15.79
N VAL A 436 22.17 10.47 -15.76
CA VAL A 436 21.60 11.43 -16.72
C VAL A 436 22.08 11.13 -18.14
N SER A 437 23.35 10.80 -18.33
CA SER A 437 23.90 10.51 -19.67
C SER A 437 23.50 9.14 -20.22
N SER A 438 23.11 8.19 -19.37
CA SER A 438 22.73 6.83 -19.77
C SER A 438 21.23 6.68 -20.03
N LEU A 439 20.43 7.72 -19.75
CA LEU A 439 19.01 7.72 -20.12
C LEU A 439 18.85 7.66 -21.65
N PRO A 440 17.84 6.94 -22.14
CA PRO A 440 17.66 6.78 -23.57
C PRO A 440 17.21 8.10 -24.22
N ASN A 441 17.72 8.37 -25.42
CA ASN A 441 17.30 9.48 -26.28
C ASN A 441 15.86 9.32 -26.82
N SER A 442 15.25 8.14 -26.64
CA SER A 442 13.82 7.92 -26.89
C SER A 442 12.98 8.40 -25.71
N ARG A 443 11.67 8.60 -25.96
CA ARG A 443 10.70 8.90 -24.90
C ARG A 443 10.84 7.89 -23.76
N SER A 444 11.04 8.39 -22.54
CA SER A 444 11.23 7.61 -21.32
C SER A 444 10.65 8.32 -20.10
N ILE A 445 10.46 7.62 -18.99
CA ILE A 445 9.97 8.18 -17.72
C ILE A 445 10.98 7.88 -16.62
N LEU A 446 11.30 8.87 -15.79
CA LEU A 446 12.01 8.68 -14.52
C LEU A 446 11.06 9.02 -13.35
N CYS A 447 10.72 8.02 -12.55
CA CYS A 447 9.93 8.16 -11.34
C CYS A 447 10.85 8.43 -10.16
N ILE A 448 10.68 9.60 -9.53
CA ILE A 448 11.39 10.01 -8.33
C ILE A 448 10.41 9.90 -7.17
N ASP A 449 10.64 8.99 -6.24
CA ASP A 449 9.68 8.64 -5.19
C ASP A 449 10.09 9.08 -3.78
N ASN A 450 9.12 9.07 -2.86
CA ASN A 450 9.23 9.43 -1.45
C ASN A 450 9.80 10.84 -1.23
N VAL A 451 9.32 11.79 -2.04
CA VAL A 451 9.67 13.19 -1.92
C VAL A 451 8.79 13.85 -0.86
N ASP A 452 9.43 14.34 0.21
CA ASP A 452 8.74 15.03 1.30
C ASP A 452 8.27 16.44 0.86
N SER A 453 6.98 16.69 1.01
CA SER A 453 6.32 17.94 0.65
C SER A 453 6.41 19.03 1.72
N LEU A 454 6.71 18.69 2.98
CA LEU A 454 6.55 19.57 4.13
C LEU A 454 7.84 19.67 4.98
N VAL A 455 8.82 20.45 4.51
CA VAL A 455 9.82 21.03 5.41
C VAL A 455 9.37 22.44 5.80
N ASN A 456 8.54 22.52 6.85
CA ASN A 456 8.27 23.79 7.53
C ASN A 456 9.60 24.36 8.07
N GLY A 457 10.19 25.31 7.35
CA GLY A 457 11.19 26.24 7.90
C GLY A 457 12.58 26.22 7.30
N ALA A 458 12.91 25.33 6.37
CA ALA A 458 14.19 25.39 5.66
C ALA A 458 14.02 24.93 4.21
N LYS A 459 14.78 25.57 3.33
CA LYS A 459 14.83 25.43 1.87
C LYS A 459 15.15 24.00 1.34
N GLY A 460 15.10 22.95 2.17
CA GLY A 460 15.74 21.65 1.95
C GLY A 460 15.39 20.92 0.64
N TYR A 461 14.13 20.53 0.44
CA TYR A 461 13.77 19.65 -0.69
C TYR A 461 13.59 20.39 -2.03
N ALA A 462 13.11 21.63 -1.99
CA ALA A 462 12.98 22.45 -3.20
C ALA A 462 14.37 22.76 -3.80
N ASP A 463 15.37 23.02 -2.96
CA ASP A 463 16.77 23.19 -3.36
C ASP A 463 17.38 21.92 -3.99
N VAL A 464 16.79 20.74 -3.74
CA VAL A 464 17.20 19.46 -4.34
C VAL A 464 16.47 19.22 -5.66
N LEU A 465 15.15 19.41 -5.70
CA LEU A 465 14.32 19.07 -6.87
C LEU A 465 14.52 20.00 -8.06
N GLU A 466 14.65 21.31 -7.84
CA GLU A 466 14.74 22.28 -8.94
C GLU A 466 16.03 22.10 -9.77
N PRO A 467 17.23 21.93 -9.15
CA PRO A 467 18.45 21.61 -9.89
C PRO A 467 18.44 20.24 -10.58
N ILE A 468 17.78 19.24 -10.00
CA ILE A 468 17.59 17.93 -10.63
C ILE A 468 16.73 18.08 -11.88
N ALA A 469 15.58 18.75 -11.74
CA ALA A 469 14.63 18.95 -12.81
C ALA A 469 15.23 19.74 -13.99
N SER A 470 16.07 20.74 -13.73
CA SER A 470 16.78 21.46 -14.79
C SER A 470 17.84 20.57 -15.45
N LEU A 471 18.62 19.81 -14.68
CA LEU A 471 19.65 18.91 -15.21
C LEU A 471 19.07 17.89 -16.20
N PHE A 472 17.98 17.21 -15.83
CA PHE A 472 17.34 16.25 -16.71
C PHE A 472 16.70 16.92 -17.93
N ARG A 473 16.17 18.14 -17.78
CA ARG A 473 15.62 18.90 -18.92
C ARG A 473 16.68 19.28 -19.95
N ASP A 474 17.87 19.64 -19.48
CA ASP A 474 18.94 20.13 -20.33
C ASP A 474 19.66 18.98 -21.06
N TYR A 475 19.85 17.83 -20.39
CA TYR A 475 20.66 16.72 -20.92
C TYR A 475 19.84 15.50 -21.39
N SER A 476 18.59 15.33 -20.94
CA SER A 476 17.68 14.26 -21.40
C SER A 476 16.26 14.79 -21.66
N PRO A 477 16.07 15.65 -22.67
CA PRO A 477 14.79 16.33 -22.93
C PRO A 477 13.64 15.37 -23.29
N SER A 478 13.96 14.15 -23.71
CA SER A 478 13.03 13.07 -24.03
C SER A 478 12.55 12.29 -22.79
N THR A 479 13.23 12.43 -21.65
CA THR A 479 12.82 11.78 -20.40
C THR A 479 11.88 12.68 -19.60
N LYS A 480 10.65 12.22 -19.36
CA LYS A 480 9.70 12.92 -18.47
C LYS A 480 9.95 12.53 -17.01
N LEU A 481 9.86 13.50 -16.09
CA LEU A 481 10.02 13.26 -14.66
C LEU A 481 8.66 13.16 -13.97
N LEU A 482 8.44 12.07 -13.25
CA LEU A 482 7.32 11.90 -12.31
C LEU A 482 7.84 12.02 -10.89
N VAL A 483 7.55 13.15 -10.23
CA VAL A 483 7.94 13.40 -8.83
C VAL A 483 6.80 12.98 -7.93
N CYS A 484 6.98 11.92 -7.15
CA CYS A 484 5.95 11.35 -6.29
C CYS A 484 6.08 11.88 -4.87
N SER A 485 5.02 12.50 -4.36
CA SER A 485 4.97 13.08 -3.01
C SER A 485 3.63 12.83 -2.33
N LYS A 486 3.56 13.08 -1.02
CA LYS A 486 2.30 12.95 -0.28
C LYS A 486 1.38 14.16 -0.47
N GLN A 487 1.91 15.37 -0.36
CA GLN A 487 1.17 16.61 -0.63
C GLN A 487 1.66 17.27 -1.91
N PRO A 488 0.82 18.11 -2.55
CA PRO A 488 1.22 18.89 -3.72
C PRO A 488 2.43 19.78 -3.46
N ILE A 489 3.42 19.68 -4.35
CA ILE A 489 4.58 20.56 -4.35
C ILE A 489 4.21 21.83 -5.12
N VAL A 490 4.18 22.97 -4.42
CA VAL A 490 3.64 24.26 -4.91
C VAL A 490 4.26 24.72 -6.25
N THR A 491 5.53 24.37 -6.50
CA THR A 491 6.27 24.79 -7.71
C THR A 491 6.01 23.93 -8.94
N LEU A 492 5.30 22.80 -8.81
CA LEU A 492 5.12 21.82 -9.87
C LEU A 492 3.63 21.65 -10.23
N CYS A 493 3.35 21.29 -11.48
CA CYS A 493 2.02 20.82 -11.85
C CYS A 493 1.75 19.48 -11.15
N CYS A 494 0.78 19.44 -10.23
CA CYS A 494 0.42 18.22 -9.51
C CYS A 494 -0.83 17.55 -10.10
N LEU A 495 -0.78 16.22 -10.18
CA LEU A 495 -1.91 15.31 -10.31
C LEU A 495 -2.09 14.59 -8.97
N THR A 496 -3.26 14.72 -8.35
CA THR A 496 -3.58 13.94 -7.14
C THR A 496 -4.20 12.61 -7.53
N VAL A 497 -3.67 11.52 -7.00
CA VAL A 497 -4.24 10.18 -7.11
C VAL A 497 -5.33 10.03 -6.04
N PRO A 498 -6.62 9.97 -6.41
CA PRO A 498 -7.70 9.92 -5.44
C PRO A 498 -7.89 8.51 -4.87
N ARG A 499 -8.60 8.41 -3.74
CA ARG A 499 -9.24 7.16 -3.32
C ARG A 499 -10.17 6.66 -4.43
N LEU A 500 -10.31 5.36 -4.56
CA LEU A 500 -11.23 4.77 -5.52
C LEU A 500 -12.66 5.17 -5.15
N GLU A 501 -13.39 5.74 -6.10
CA GLU A 501 -14.83 5.95 -5.93
C GLU A 501 -15.56 4.61 -6.08
N GLU A 502 -16.82 4.54 -5.66
CA GLU A 502 -17.62 3.31 -5.70
C GLU A 502 -17.61 2.63 -7.09
N TYR A 503 -17.62 3.42 -8.18
CA TYR A 503 -17.48 2.87 -9.52
C TYR A 503 -16.10 2.22 -9.76
N ASP A 504 -15.02 2.88 -9.36
CA ASP A 504 -13.68 2.32 -9.52
C ASP A 504 -13.54 1.05 -8.69
N ILE A 505 -14.14 1.00 -7.49
CA ILE A 505 -14.17 -0.21 -6.66
C ILE A 505 -14.91 -1.34 -7.39
N ARG A 506 -16.12 -1.08 -7.92
CA ARG A 506 -16.87 -2.07 -8.71
C ARG A 506 -16.08 -2.57 -9.91
N SER A 507 -15.45 -1.66 -10.66
CA SER A 507 -14.59 -2.00 -11.80
C SER A 507 -13.37 -2.82 -11.37
N TYR A 508 -12.73 -2.44 -10.25
CA TYR A 508 -11.59 -3.14 -9.68
C TYR A 508 -11.95 -4.58 -9.32
N VAL A 509 -13.02 -4.76 -8.55
CA VAL A 509 -13.50 -6.08 -8.11
C VAL A 509 -13.88 -6.95 -9.31
N LYS A 510 -14.55 -6.38 -10.33
CA LYS A 510 -14.94 -7.07 -11.56
C LYS A 510 -13.75 -7.62 -12.35
N HIS A 511 -12.65 -6.87 -12.40
CA HIS A 511 -11.44 -7.22 -13.14
C HIS A 511 -10.33 -7.84 -12.26
N HIS A 512 -10.63 -8.07 -10.98
CA HIS A 512 -9.72 -8.71 -10.06
C HIS A 512 -9.52 -10.18 -10.44
N GLU A 513 -8.28 -10.69 -10.34
CA GLU A 513 -7.94 -12.08 -10.72
C GLU A 513 -8.82 -13.12 -10.03
N LYS A 514 -9.21 -12.83 -8.79
CA LYS A 514 -9.99 -13.72 -7.93
C LYS A 514 -11.50 -13.71 -8.24
N ARG A 515 -11.97 -12.85 -9.17
CA ARG A 515 -13.34 -12.73 -9.70
C ARG A 515 -14.44 -12.90 -8.65
N VAL A 516 -14.69 -11.84 -7.87
CA VAL A 516 -15.84 -11.78 -6.95
C VAL A 516 -17.09 -11.39 -7.73
N ASP A 517 -18.24 -11.96 -7.36
CA ASP A 517 -19.53 -11.61 -7.97
C ASP A 517 -19.93 -10.17 -7.61
N THR A 518 -19.76 -9.25 -8.56
CA THR A 518 -20.11 -7.84 -8.41
C THR A 518 -21.60 -7.56 -8.49
N SER A 519 -22.43 -8.56 -8.83
CA SER A 519 -23.88 -8.42 -8.84
C SER A 519 -24.50 -8.58 -7.45
N ASN A 520 -23.78 -9.21 -6.51
CA ASN A 520 -24.25 -9.38 -5.15
C ASN A 520 -23.98 -8.12 -4.30
N GLU A 521 -25.02 -7.29 -4.18
CA GLU A 521 -24.94 -6.03 -3.44
C GLU A 521 -24.64 -6.23 -1.93
N ARG A 522 -24.99 -7.40 -1.35
CA ARG A 522 -24.65 -7.73 0.05
C ARG A 522 -23.15 -7.87 0.30
N VAL A 523 -22.39 -8.14 -0.76
CA VAL A 523 -20.91 -8.24 -0.70
C VAL A 523 -20.26 -6.94 -1.16
N MET A 524 -20.79 -6.34 -2.22
CA MET A 524 -20.23 -5.10 -2.79
C MET A 524 -20.34 -3.89 -1.86
N GLU A 525 -21.47 -3.70 -1.17
CA GLU A 525 -21.65 -2.58 -0.23
C GLU A 525 -20.60 -2.57 0.89
N PRO A 526 -20.37 -3.69 1.60
CA PRO A 526 -19.28 -3.78 2.56
C PRO A 526 -17.90 -3.53 1.96
N LEU A 527 -17.58 -4.08 0.78
CA LEU A 527 -16.28 -3.85 0.14
C LEU A 527 -16.04 -2.37 -0.14
N VAL A 528 -17.06 -1.66 -0.64
CA VAL A 528 -17.01 -0.22 -0.87
C VAL A 528 -16.80 0.54 0.45
N LYS A 529 -17.52 0.14 1.50
CA LYS A 529 -17.51 0.83 2.78
C LYS A 529 -16.23 0.60 3.58
N LEU A 530 -15.81 -0.66 3.74
CA LEU A 530 -14.70 -1.06 4.63
C LEU A 530 -13.33 -0.77 4.01
N SER A 531 -13.22 -0.76 2.68
CA SER A 531 -11.96 -0.45 2.01
C SER A 531 -11.65 1.05 1.97
N HIS A 532 -12.68 1.90 2.09
CA HIS A 532 -12.59 3.36 1.87
C HIS A 532 -11.93 3.73 0.53
N GLY A 533 -12.06 2.88 -0.48
CA GLY A 533 -11.44 3.08 -1.78
C GLY A 533 -9.92 2.94 -1.78
N VAL A 534 -9.36 2.18 -0.84
CA VAL A 534 -7.93 1.87 -0.78
C VAL A 534 -7.66 0.48 -1.37
N PRO A 535 -6.91 0.35 -2.48
CA PRO A 535 -6.72 -0.91 -3.20
C PRO A 535 -6.20 -2.06 -2.32
N SER A 536 -5.17 -1.81 -1.50
CA SER A 536 -4.58 -2.84 -0.63
C SER A 536 -5.56 -3.37 0.44
N LEU A 537 -6.61 -2.62 0.77
CA LEU A 537 -7.69 -3.10 1.64
C LEU A 537 -8.76 -3.83 0.88
N LEU A 538 -9.05 -3.44 -0.36
CA LEU A 538 -9.90 -4.24 -1.23
C LEU A 538 -9.32 -5.62 -1.41
N ASP A 539 -8.01 -5.73 -1.71
CA ASP A 539 -7.35 -7.03 -1.87
C ASP A 539 -7.46 -7.87 -0.59
N LYS A 540 -7.25 -7.26 0.60
CA LYS A 540 -7.46 -7.91 1.90
C LYS A 540 -8.85 -8.50 2.03
N TYR A 541 -9.88 -7.68 1.84
CA TYR A 541 -11.26 -8.13 2.07
C TYR A 541 -11.74 -9.09 0.98
N ILE A 542 -11.29 -8.93 -0.27
CA ILE A 542 -11.53 -9.90 -1.34
C ILE A 542 -10.93 -11.27 -0.96
N ASP A 543 -9.76 -11.26 -0.33
CA ASP A 543 -9.08 -12.49 0.10
C ASP A 543 -9.77 -13.13 1.30
N GLU A 544 -10.17 -12.33 2.29
CA GLU A 544 -10.94 -12.80 3.44
C GLU A 544 -12.29 -13.39 3.03
N LEU A 545 -13.01 -12.76 2.09
CA LEU A 545 -14.32 -13.22 1.61
C LEU A 545 -14.27 -14.58 0.88
N LYS A 546 -13.07 -15.08 0.53
CA LYS A 546 -12.92 -16.46 0.02
C LYS A 546 -13.09 -17.51 1.11
N LEU A 547 -12.75 -17.15 2.34
CA LEU A 547 -12.67 -18.06 3.48
C LEU A 547 -13.77 -17.78 4.49
N PHE A 548 -14.19 -16.52 4.59
CA PHE A 548 -15.06 -16.01 5.63
C PHE A 548 -16.33 -15.40 5.07
N SER A 549 -17.39 -15.46 5.87
CA SER A 549 -18.62 -14.74 5.58
C SER A 549 -18.42 -13.23 5.71
N ILE A 550 -19.32 -12.44 5.11
CA ILE A 550 -19.25 -10.99 5.27
C ILE A 550 -19.41 -10.54 6.73
N ASP A 551 -20.20 -11.27 7.51
CA ASP A 551 -20.39 -10.97 8.93
C ASP A 551 -19.06 -11.10 9.70
N SER A 552 -18.28 -12.14 9.40
CA SER A 552 -16.95 -12.35 9.99
C SER A 552 -15.95 -11.26 9.61
N VAL A 553 -16.10 -10.68 8.41
CA VAL A 553 -15.31 -9.51 7.99
C VAL A 553 -15.69 -8.28 8.82
N TYR A 554 -16.98 -8.05 9.09
CA TYR A 554 -17.43 -6.97 9.97
C TYR A 554 -16.95 -7.16 11.42
N GLU A 555 -17.09 -8.37 11.96
CA GLU A 555 -16.58 -8.75 13.30
C GLU A 555 -15.08 -8.46 13.41
N SER A 556 -14.30 -8.90 12.42
CA SER A 556 -12.85 -8.67 12.36
C SER A 556 -12.53 -7.18 12.25
N HIS A 557 -13.29 -6.41 11.47
CA HIS A 557 -13.02 -5.00 11.23
C HIS A 557 -13.06 -4.16 12.52
N TYR A 558 -13.95 -4.46 13.46
CA TYR A 558 -14.11 -3.74 14.73
C TYR A 558 -13.29 -4.31 15.89
N THR A 559 -12.35 -5.22 15.60
CA THR A 559 -11.51 -5.91 16.58
C THR A 559 -10.03 -5.52 16.36
N PRO A 560 -9.35 -4.84 17.30
CA PRO A 560 -7.96 -4.41 17.16
C PRO A 560 -7.00 -5.57 16.84
N GLU A 561 -7.22 -6.72 17.47
CA GLU A 561 -6.38 -7.90 17.34
C GLU A 561 -6.35 -8.47 15.92
N SER A 562 -7.40 -8.28 15.11
CA SER A 562 -7.42 -8.73 13.71
C SER A 562 -6.45 -7.97 12.80
N TYR A 563 -5.89 -6.86 13.31
CA TYR A 563 -4.88 -6.05 12.63
C TYR A 563 -3.47 -6.32 13.17
N LYS A 564 -3.31 -7.13 14.22
CA LYS A 564 -2.00 -7.55 14.77
C LYS A 564 -1.40 -8.65 13.87
N GLN A 565 -0.56 -8.20 12.93
CA GLN A 565 0.33 -8.93 11.99
C GLN A 565 0.11 -10.44 11.73
N ASP A 566 -0.21 -10.75 10.47
CA ASP A 566 0.51 -11.74 9.67
C ASP A 566 1.38 -10.95 8.64
N THR A 567 2.71 -11.00 8.77
CA THR A 567 3.79 -10.40 7.94
C THR A 567 4.10 -8.88 8.09
N ASP A 568 5.38 -8.57 8.35
CA ASP A 568 5.96 -7.22 8.57
C ASP A 568 5.92 -6.25 7.36
N ASN A 569 5.57 -6.71 6.16
CA ASN A 569 5.70 -5.93 4.91
C ASN A 569 4.48 -5.07 4.53
N ARG A 570 3.47 -4.93 5.40
CA ARG A 570 2.18 -4.30 5.02
C ARG A 570 2.16 -2.76 5.10
N PHE A 571 3.04 -2.14 5.90
CA PHE A 571 3.02 -0.70 6.13
C PHE A 571 4.29 -0.02 5.61
N PRO A 572 4.21 1.20 5.04
CA PRO A 572 5.38 1.96 4.62
C PRO A 572 6.35 2.19 5.80
N PRO A 573 7.66 1.91 5.65
CA PRO A 573 8.65 2.08 6.73
C PRO A 573 8.69 3.49 7.32
N GLU A 574 8.54 4.51 6.47
CA GLU A 574 8.46 5.90 6.90
C GLU A 574 7.26 6.17 7.82
N LEU A 575 6.08 5.64 7.50
CA LEU A 575 4.87 5.77 8.33
C LEU A 575 5.13 5.18 9.73
N VAL A 576 5.69 3.96 9.77
CA VAL A 576 6.04 3.28 11.02
C VAL A 576 7.02 4.13 11.82
N THR A 577 8.09 4.62 11.18
CA THR A 577 9.12 5.45 11.82
C THR A 577 8.54 6.74 12.40
N ARG A 578 7.66 7.44 11.68
CA ARG A 578 7.01 8.68 12.16
C ARG A 578 6.17 8.43 13.41
N ILE A 579 5.46 7.30 13.48
CA ILE A 579 4.60 6.94 14.62
C ILE A 579 5.44 6.47 15.81
N GLU A 580 6.45 5.62 15.59
CA GLU A 580 7.33 5.15 16.66
C GLU A 580 8.16 6.29 17.26
N ASN A 581 8.59 7.27 16.45
CA ASN A 581 9.23 8.49 16.96
C ASN A 581 8.30 9.30 17.87
N LEU A 582 7.02 9.43 17.51
CA LEU A 582 6.02 10.10 18.33
C LEU A 582 5.76 9.32 19.64
N LYS A 583 5.72 7.98 19.56
CA LYS A 583 5.48 7.08 20.69
C LYS A 583 6.63 7.06 21.70
N ASN A 584 7.87 7.10 21.20
CA ASN A 584 9.08 7.13 22.02
C ASN A 584 9.41 8.52 22.57
N SER A 585 8.64 9.56 22.20
CA SER A 585 8.82 10.91 22.73
C SER A 585 8.39 10.99 24.20
N ASP A 586 9.30 11.47 25.05
CA ASP A 586 9.01 11.67 26.47
C ASP A 586 8.27 12.98 26.77
N ASP A 587 8.18 13.87 25.79
CA ASP A 587 7.53 15.17 25.90
C ASP A 587 6.02 15.03 26.18
N PRO A 588 5.48 15.70 27.22
CA PRO A 588 4.04 15.78 27.45
C PRO A 588 3.23 16.22 26.23
N HIS A 589 3.79 17.07 25.35
CA HIS A 589 3.12 17.46 24.10
C HIS A 589 2.95 16.27 23.16
N GLY A 590 4.05 15.56 22.87
CA GLY A 590 4.05 14.37 22.01
C GLY A 590 3.14 13.26 22.54
N LYS A 591 3.12 13.03 23.86
CA LYS A 591 2.21 12.06 24.50
C LYS A 591 0.73 12.38 24.28
N LEU A 592 0.35 13.66 24.29
CA LEU A 592 -1.03 14.08 23.99
C LEU A 592 -1.35 14.03 22.50
N SER A 593 -0.38 14.30 21.64
CA SER A 593 -0.52 14.12 20.20
C SER A 593 -0.71 12.64 19.84
N LEU A 594 0.00 11.73 20.51
CA LEU A 594 -0.23 10.30 20.40
C LEU A 594 -1.62 9.89 20.90
N GLU A 595 -2.07 10.40 22.06
CA GLU A 595 -3.43 10.11 22.56
C GLU A 595 -4.51 10.60 21.57
N LEU A 596 -4.32 11.77 20.96
CA LEU A 596 -5.21 12.27 19.91
C LEU A 596 -5.21 11.34 18.69
N LEU A 597 -4.04 10.85 18.28
CA LEU A 597 -3.90 9.88 17.19
C LEU A 597 -4.64 8.57 17.52
N THR A 598 -4.54 8.06 18.76
CA THR A 598 -5.29 6.90 19.25
C THR A 598 -6.81 7.13 19.17
N VAL A 599 -7.31 8.28 19.65
CA VAL A 599 -8.73 8.63 19.57
C VAL A 599 -9.21 8.65 18.12
N LEU A 600 -8.43 9.25 17.22
CA LEU A 600 -8.76 9.33 15.79
C LEU A 600 -8.69 7.96 15.09
N SER A 601 -7.85 7.03 15.55
CA SER A 601 -7.80 5.66 15.00
C SER A 601 -9.10 4.88 15.23
N ILE A 602 -9.80 5.18 16.31
CA ILE A 602 -11.12 4.59 16.62
C ILE A 602 -12.23 5.31 15.83
N LEU A 603 -12.09 6.62 15.60
CA LEU A 603 -13.03 7.43 14.83
C LEU A 603 -12.72 7.36 13.33
N GLU A 604 -13.12 6.28 12.66
CA GLU A 604 -12.81 6.02 11.24
C GLU A 604 -13.16 7.17 10.28
N TYR A 605 -14.25 7.91 10.54
CA TYR A 605 -14.67 9.08 9.73
C TYR A 605 -14.19 10.42 10.30
N GLY A 606 -13.35 10.41 11.33
CA GLY A 606 -12.87 11.60 12.01
C GLY A 606 -13.93 12.36 12.80
N ASP A 607 -13.57 13.55 13.27
CA ASP A 607 -14.50 14.44 13.98
C ASP A 607 -14.05 15.90 13.90
N CYS A 608 -14.91 16.82 14.30
CA CYS A 608 -14.54 18.22 14.45
C CYS A 608 -13.67 18.44 15.69
N PHE A 609 -12.78 19.43 15.62
CA PHE A 609 -11.85 19.73 16.71
C PHE A 609 -12.57 20.07 18.04
N THR A 610 -13.80 20.63 17.98
CA THR A 610 -14.57 20.98 19.18
C THR A 610 -14.99 19.77 20.01
N ASN A 611 -15.27 18.63 19.35
CA ASN A 611 -15.55 17.36 20.02
C ASN A 611 -14.26 16.69 20.47
N LEU A 612 -13.24 16.61 19.60
CA LEU A 612 -11.95 15.99 19.91
C LEU A 612 -11.32 16.61 21.15
N LYS A 613 -11.41 17.93 21.30
CA LYS A 613 -10.92 18.68 22.48
C LYS A 613 -11.37 18.09 23.84
N LYS A 614 -12.50 17.37 23.88
CA LYS A 614 -13.08 16.77 25.09
C LYS A 614 -12.85 15.26 25.20
N ALA A 615 -12.21 14.63 24.21
CA ALA A 615 -12.12 13.18 24.11
C ALA A 615 -10.97 12.55 24.94
N SER A 616 -10.01 13.36 25.37
CA SER A 616 -8.91 12.91 26.25
C SER A 616 -9.38 12.67 27.68
N GLU A 617 -8.74 11.72 28.34
CA GLU A 617 -8.99 11.39 29.74
C GLU A 617 -8.33 12.39 30.71
N ARG A 618 -7.14 12.89 30.36
CA ARG A 618 -6.26 13.61 31.29
C ARG A 618 -6.24 15.11 31.05
N SER A 619 -6.27 15.54 29.79
CA SER A 619 -6.09 16.97 29.46
C SER A 619 -6.75 17.38 28.15
N VAL A 620 -6.96 18.67 27.97
CA VAL A 620 -7.66 19.19 26.79
C VAL A 620 -6.72 19.26 25.59
N PHE A 621 -7.07 18.64 24.46
CA PHE A 621 -6.28 18.77 23.23
C PHE A 621 -6.26 20.22 22.74
N LYS A 622 -5.07 20.67 22.30
CA LYS A 622 -4.82 22.00 21.76
C LYS A 622 -4.62 21.93 20.25
N SER A 623 -4.79 23.05 19.56
CA SER A 623 -4.56 23.13 18.12
C SER A 623 -3.10 22.86 17.72
N SER A 624 -2.16 23.01 18.66
CA SER A 624 -0.76 22.62 18.46
C SER A 624 -0.60 21.11 18.23
N HIS A 625 -1.34 20.24 18.93
CA HIS A 625 -1.28 18.79 18.70
C HIS A 625 -1.76 18.44 17.29
N VAL A 626 -2.83 19.08 16.81
CA VAL A 626 -3.32 18.90 15.44
C VAL A 626 -2.27 19.38 14.42
N LYS A 627 -1.61 20.51 14.69
CA LYS A 627 -0.54 21.03 13.80
C LYS A 627 0.69 20.12 13.77
N GLU A 628 1.08 19.55 14.90
CA GLU A 628 2.17 18.57 14.99
C GLU A 628 1.84 17.33 14.14
N LEU A 629 0.67 16.71 14.36
CA LEU A 629 0.24 15.55 13.59
C LEU A 629 0.09 15.85 12.09
N ASN A 630 -0.36 17.05 11.73
CA ASN A 630 -0.43 17.49 10.33
C ASN A 630 0.96 17.70 9.73
N GLY A 631 1.91 18.24 10.52
CA GLY A 631 3.30 18.40 10.12
C GLY A 631 4.03 17.07 9.93
N LEU A 632 3.63 16.03 10.68
CA LEU A 632 4.08 14.65 10.48
C LEU A 632 3.30 13.92 9.36
N GLU A 633 2.35 14.60 8.70
CA GLU A 633 1.44 14.05 7.69
C GLU A 633 0.69 12.79 8.16
N LEU A 634 0.38 12.70 9.46
CA LEU A 634 -0.36 11.57 10.04
C LEU A 634 -1.87 11.81 10.07
N ILE A 635 -2.33 13.02 9.79
CA ILE A 635 -3.75 13.39 9.74
C ILE A 635 -4.09 14.09 8.42
N GLU A 636 -5.37 14.08 8.07
CA GLU A 636 -5.94 14.85 6.96
C GLU A 636 -7.14 15.69 7.45
N THR A 637 -7.42 16.79 6.74
CA THR A 637 -8.59 17.62 7.03
C THR A 637 -9.55 17.65 5.86
N LEU A 638 -10.79 17.24 6.10
CA LEU A 638 -11.85 17.23 5.09
C LEU A 638 -12.80 18.42 5.31
N PRO A 639 -13.13 19.18 4.25
CA PRO A 639 -14.17 20.20 4.33
C PRO A 639 -15.53 19.53 4.54
N ILE A 640 -16.43 20.20 5.28
CA ILE A 640 -17.82 19.78 5.33
C ILE A 640 -18.45 20.25 4.02
N ASP A 641 -18.80 19.30 3.15
CA ASP A 641 -19.37 19.62 1.85
C ASP A 641 -20.67 20.43 2.00
N SER A 642 -20.81 21.50 1.20
CA SER A 642 -21.95 22.41 1.22
C SER A 642 -23.05 22.02 0.22
N GLY A 643 -22.88 20.90 -0.51
CA GLY A 643 -23.86 20.34 -1.44
C GLY A 643 -23.55 20.65 -2.91
N TYR A 644 -24.07 19.79 -3.82
CA TYR A 644 -23.68 19.73 -5.24
C TYR A 644 -23.94 21.00 -6.07
N PHE A 645 -24.83 21.89 -5.61
CA PHE A 645 -25.24 23.11 -6.34
C PHE A 645 -24.86 24.41 -5.59
N SER A 646 -24.08 24.29 -4.52
CA SER A 646 -23.67 25.43 -3.69
C SER A 646 -22.41 26.07 -4.27
N LYS A 647 -22.46 27.38 -4.54
CA LYS A 647 -21.25 28.15 -4.88
C LYS A 647 -20.39 28.28 -3.62
N GLY A 648 -19.27 27.57 -3.57
CA GLY A 648 -18.08 27.84 -2.75
C GLY A 648 -18.31 28.08 -1.26
N GLY A 649 -17.87 27.13 -0.42
CA GLY A 649 -17.90 27.25 1.03
C GLY A 649 -17.27 28.56 1.54
N ILE A 650 -18.04 29.25 2.39
CA ILE A 650 -17.66 30.46 3.12
C ILE A 650 -16.53 30.12 4.11
N ASN A 651 -15.54 30.99 4.23
CA ASN A 651 -14.52 30.94 5.29
C ASN A 651 -15.18 30.84 6.68
N GLY A 652 -14.97 29.73 7.41
CA GLY A 652 -15.40 29.58 8.80
C GLY A 652 -16.18 28.30 9.16
N GLU A 653 -16.43 27.37 8.23
CA GLU A 653 -17.03 26.07 8.58
C GLU A 653 -16.03 25.17 9.35
N ASP A 654 -16.55 24.41 10.33
CA ASP A 654 -15.77 23.37 11.02
C ASP A 654 -15.19 22.38 9.99
N LYS A 655 -13.96 21.91 10.20
CA LYS A 655 -13.35 20.85 9.38
C LYS A 655 -13.41 19.53 10.12
N ILE A 656 -13.54 18.43 9.36
CA ILE A 656 -13.38 17.08 9.89
C ILE A 656 -11.88 16.78 9.91
N ILE A 657 -11.36 16.38 11.07
CA ILE A 657 -10.00 15.87 11.22
C ILE A 657 -10.09 14.35 11.27
N THR A 658 -9.39 13.65 10.39
CA THR A 658 -9.39 12.19 10.29
C THR A 658 -7.98 11.66 10.00
N LEU A 659 -7.81 10.33 10.02
CA LEU A 659 -6.55 9.67 9.68
C LEU A 659 -6.61 9.09 8.26
N PRO A 660 -5.49 9.13 7.51
CA PRO A 660 -5.27 8.21 6.41
C PRO A 660 -5.46 6.75 6.89
N ILE A 661 -6.03 5.89 6.04
CA ILE A 661 -6.49 4.57 6.51
C ILE A 661 -5.35 3.67 7.00
N LEU A 662 -4.15 3.73 6.39
CA LEU A 662 -3.01 2.95 6.84
C LEU A 662 -2.45 3.45 8.18
N VAL A 663 -2.48 4.77 8.42
CA VAL A 663 -2.15 5.36 9.73
C VAL A 663 -3.12 4.84 10.77
N ARG A 664 -4.43 4.88 10.48
CA ARG A 664 -5.47 4.34 11.37
C ARG A 664 -5.19 2.87 11.69
N GLN A 665 -4.97 2.03 10.69
CA GLN A 665 -4.78 0.59 10.91
C GLN A 665 -3.56 0.29 11.76
N TYR A 666 -2.43 0.94 11.48
CA TYR A 666 -1.21 0.73 12.26
C TYR A 666 -1.42 1.12 13.73
N VAL A 667 -2.04 2.28 14.00
CA VAL A 667 -2.30 2.74 15.37
C VAL A 667 -3.36 1.87 16.06
N TYR A 668 -4.43 1.53 15.36
CA TYR A 668 -5.54 0.74 15.89
C TYR A 668 -5.09 -0.68 16.25
N ALA A 669 -4.21 -1.29 15.45
CA ALA A 669 -3.62 -2.60 15.71
C ALA A 669 -2.84 -2.67 17.03
N GLN A 670 -2.32 -1.54 17.52
CA GLN A 670 -1.55 -1.50 18.77
C GLN A 670 -2.44 -1.45 20.02
N LEU A 671 -3.76 -1.28 19.86
CA LEU A 671 -4.69 -1.18 20.96
C LEU A 671 -5.19 -2.57 21.40
N THR A 672 -5.72 -2.61 22.60
CA THR A 672 -6.53 -3.72 23.11
C THR A 672 -8.01 -3.38 23.07
N THR A 673 -8.86 -4.40 23.03
CA THR A 673 -10.33 -4.21 23.10
C THR A 673 -10.76 -3.39 24.34
N ILE A 674 -10.08 -3.54 25.47
CA ILE A 674 -10.36 -2.77 26.70
C ILE A 674 -10.04 -1.28 26.51
N GLU A 675 -8.89 -0.94 25.94
CA GLU A 675 -8.50 0.44 25.68
C GLU A 675 -9.46 1.12 24.70
N VAL A 676 -9.84 0.41 23.63
CA VAL A 676 -10.87 0.89 22.69
C VAL A 676 -12.17 1.16 23.43
N TYR A 677 -12.61 0.22 24.29
CA TYR A 677 -13.88 0.37 24.99
C TYR A 677 -13.93 1.59 25.91
N GLU A 678 -12.85 1.88 26.63
CA GLU A 678 -12.76 3.07 27.49
C GLU A 678 -12.81 4.38 26.69
N VAL A 679 -12.09 4.45 25.57
CA VAL A 679 -12.13 5.63 24.69
C VAL A 679 -13.52 5.81 24.09
N VAL A 680 -14.13 4.73 23.61
CA VAL A 680 -15.45 4.75 22.97
C VAL A 680 -16.55 5.17 23.94
N LYS A 681 -16.50 4.74 25.22
CA LYS A 681 -17.45 5.19 26.26
C LYS A 681 -17.39 6.72 26.46
N ARG A 682 -16.19 7.32 26.43
CA ARG A 682 -16.03 8.78 26.50
C ARG A 682 -16.57 9.47 25.25
N LEU A 683 -16.25 8.93 24.07
CA LEU A 683 -16.78 9.43 22.80
C LEU A 683 -18.30 9.34 22.73
N ALA A 684 -18.90 8.29 23.29
CA ALA A 684 -20.34 8.12 23.41
C ALA A 684 -20.98 9.19 24.30
N ASP A 685 -20.36 9.56 25.42
CA ASP A 685 -20.86 10.65 26.27
C ASP A 685 -20.83 12.00 25.52
N ILE A 686 -19.85 12.22 24.64
CA ILE A 686 -19.75 13.42 23.79
C ILE A 686 -20.78 13.40 22.66
N HIS A 687 -20.86 12.31 21.89
CA HIS A 687 -21.66 12.20 20.68
C HIS A 687 -23.13 11.91 20.96
N LEU A 688 -23.42 11.01 21.90
CA LEU A 688 -24.76 10.48 22.19
C LEU A 688 -25.38 11.13 23.43
N GLY A 689 -24.56 11.76 24.27
CA GLY A 689 -24.95 12.38 25.54
C GLY A 689 -24.95 11.41 26.73
N ASN A 690 -24.77 11.92 27.95
CA ASN A 690 -24.52 11.13 29.17
C ASN A 690 -25.59 10.10 29.57
N GLN A 691 -26.78 10.12 28.95
CA GLN A 691 -27.88 9.18 29.22
C GLN A 691 -28.01 8.08 28.15
N TRP A 692 -27.00 7.90 27.30
CA TRP A 692 -27.04 6.90 26.23
C TRP A 692 -27.22 5.46 26.75
N ARG A 693 -26.70 5.14 27.95
CA ARG A 693 -26.81 3.79 28.55
C ARG A 693 -28.25 3.33 28.82
N VAL A 694 -29.17 4.27 29.03
CA VAL A 694 -30.61 4.00 29.20
C VAL A 694 -31.38 4.13 27.87
N GLY A 695 -30.68 4.28 26.75
CA GLY A 695 -31.25 4.43 25.41
C GLY A 695 -31.67 5.87 25.05
N ARG A 696 -31.40 6.86 25.91
CA ARG A 696 -31.77 8.27 25.64
C ARG A 696 -30.71 8.96 24.78
N LEU A 697 -30.99 9.08 23.49
CA LEU A 697 -30.09 9.68 22.51
C LEU A 697 -30.22 11.21 22.47
N LYS A 698 -29.12 11.93 22.76
CA LYS A 698 -28.97 13.38 22.59
C LYS A 698 -27.73 13.67 21.76
N LEU A 699 -27.88 13.66 20.43
CA LEU A 699 -26.75 13.92 19.55
C LEU A 699 -26.08 15.28 19.78
N CYS A 700 -24.75 15.31 19.66
CA CYS A 700 -23.97 16.54 19.62
C CYS A 700 -24.36 17.41 18.41
N THR A 701 -24.06 18.71 18.47
CA THR A 701 -24.44 19.68 17.43
C THR A 701 -23.85 19.29 16.07
N PHE A 702 -22.58 18.88 16.07
CA PHE A 702 -21.86 18.50 14.88
C PHE A 702 -22.49 17.28 14.18
N ALA A 703 -22.73 16.19 14.91
CA ALA A 703 -23.39 14.99 14.37
C ALA A 703 -24.80 15.30 13.83
N LYS A 704 -25.56 16.18 14.49
CA LYS A 704 -26.87 16.65 13.98
C LYS A 704 -26.74 17.43 12.67
N GLN A 705 -25.71 18.24 12.51
CA GLN A 705 -25.47 19.00 11.28
C GLN A 705 -25.12 18.07 10.12
N LEU A 706 -24.24 17.08 10.35
CA LEU A 706 -23.89 16.07 9.35
C LEU A 706 -25.12 15.27 8.91
N LEU A 707 -25.97 14.80 9.84
CA LEU A 707 -27.20 14.07 9.47
C LEU A 707 -28.20 14.90 8.67
N LYS A 708 -28.24 16.22 8.90
CA LYS A 708 -29.13 17.15 8.18
C LYS A 708 -28.62 17.51 6.79
N LYS A 709 -27.31 17.66 6.63
CA LYS A 709 -26.72 17.92 5.32
C LYS A 709 -26.91 16.66 4.44
N SER A 710 -27.04 16.85 3.13
CA SER A 710 -27.01 15.75 2.16
C SER A 710 -25.56 15.26 1.96
N SER A 711 -24.79 15.13 3.04
CA SER A 711 -23.38 14.75 3.00
C SER A 711 -23.25 13.27 2.67
N LYS A 712 -22.24 12.95 1.86
CA LYS A 712 -21.81 11.57 1.59
C LYS A 712 -21.34 10.82 2.85
N THR A 713 -21.07 11.53 3.94
CA THR A 713 -20.51 10.98 5.19
C THR A 713 -21.52 11.04 6.34
N VAL A 714 -21.77 9.89 6.97
CA VAL A 714 -22.65 9.70 8.14
C VAL A 714 -21.87 9.90 9.45
N GLY A 715 -20.78 10.67 9.43
CA GLY A 715 -19.92 10.93 10.60
C GLY A 715 -19.48 9.69 11.40
N SER A 716 -18.91 9.93 12.58
CA SER A 716 -18.37 8.85 13.42
C SER A 716 -19.35 8.27 14.44
N THR A 717 -20.60 8.75 14.48
CA THR A 717 -21.60 8.29 15.46
C THR A 717 -21.90 6.80 15.31
N ARG A 718 -22.00 6.30 14.08
CA ARG A 718 -22.23 4.86 13.83
C ARG A 718 -21.06 3.99 14.30
N VAL A 719 -19.83 4.46 14.07
CA VAL A 719 -18.59 3.73 14.42
C VAL A 719 -18.48 3.60 15.93
N ILE A 720 -18.81 4.68 16.67
CA ILE A 720 -18.90 4.66 18.13
C ILE A 720 -19.92 3.60 18.60
N LEU A 721 -21.09 3.52 17.97
CA LEU A 721 -22.12 2.54 18.33
C LEU A 721 -21.67 1.09 18.06
N MET A 722 -21.02 0.84 16.92
CA MET A 722 -20.52 -0.49 16.56
C MET A 722 -19.39 -0.93 17.49
N HIS A 723 -18.44 -0.05 17.83
CA HIS A 723 -17.43 -0.38 18.84
C HIS A 723 -18.04 -0.57 20.24
N LEU A 724 -19.03 0.23 20.66
CA LEU A 724 -19.72 0.01 21.94
C LEU A 724 -20.32 -1.40 22.00
N LEU A 725 -20.97 -1.83 20.93
CA LEU A 725 -21.57 -3.15 20.84
C LEU A 725 -20.50 -4.24 20.77
N ARG A 726 -19.52 -4.14 19.87
CA ARG A 726 -18.47 -5.15 19.69
C ARG A 726 -17.66 -5.34 20.96
N CYS A 727 -17.20 -4.26 21.60
CA CYS A 727 -16.46 -4.37 22.84
C CYS A 727 -17.31 -4.98 23.97
N ALA A 728 -18.61 -4.68 24.04
CA ALA A 728 -19.48 -5.25 25.07
C ALA A 728 -19.74 -6.75 24.85
N VAL A 729 -19.87 -7.17 23.58
CA VAL A 729 -20.01 -8.59 23.18
C VAL A 729 -18.70 -9.35 23.47
N GLU A 730 -17.56 -8.83 23.04
CA GLU A 730 -16.24 -9.45 23.25
C GLU A 730 -15.89 -9.59 24.74
N LEU A 731 -16.22 -8.58 25.54
CA LEU A 731 -16.02 -8.61 27.00
C LEU A 731 -17.13 -9.37 27.75
N ASP A 732 -18.13 -9.85 27.02
CA ASP A 732 -19.25 -10.66 27.51
C ASP A 732 -20.08 -10.02 28.66
N VAL A 733 -20.21 -8.69 28.65
CA VAL A 733 -20.87 -7.92 29.72
C VAL A 733 -22.34 -7.65 29.37
N GLU A 734 -23.25 -8.48 29.88
CA GLU A 734 -24.69 -8.42 29.58
C GLU A 734 -25.32 -7.02 29.75
N ARG A 735 -24.99 -6.32 30.84
CA ARG A 735 -25.50 -4.97 31.11
C ARG A 735 -25.12 -3.98 30.02
N ASP A 736 -23.90 -4.10 29.50
CA ASP A 736 -23.34 -3.20 28.51
C ASP A 736 -23.82 -3.55 27.11
N ILE A 737 -23.97 -4.85 26.79
CA ILE A 737 -24.64 -5.33 25.58
C ILE A 737 -26.05 -4.75 25.50
N ASN A 738 -26.83 -4.87 26.58
CA ASN A 738 -28.18 -4.31 26.68
C ASN A 738 -28.20 -2.77 26.55
N ALA A 739 -27.19 -2.08 27.08
CA ALA A 739 -27.06 -0.63 26.92
C ALA A 739 -26.76 -0.25 25.46
N ALA A 740 -25.82 -0.95 24.82
CA ALA A 740 -25.44 -0.75 23.41
C ALA A 740 -26.62 -1.02 22.47
N VAL A 741 -27.32 -2.13 22.63
CA VAL A 741 -28.51 -2.48 21.83
C VAL A 741 -29.61 -1.43 21.96
N ARG A 742 -29.91 -0.95 23.18
CA ARG A 742 -30.92 0.10 23.40
C ARG A 742 -30.58 1.41 22.69
N ILE A 743 -29.32 1.84 22.74
CA ILE A 743 -28.92 3.07 22.07
C ILE A 743 -28.90 2.90 20.53
N CYS A 744 -28.56 1.71 20.03
CA CYS A 744 -28.67 1.37 18.62
C CYS A 744 -30.12 1.45 18.12
N LYS A 745 -31.10 0.91 18.87
CA LYS A 745 -32.55 1.04 18.56
C LYS A 745 -32.96 2.52 18.42
N SER A 746 -32.52 3.38 19.35
CA SER A 746 -32.78 4.82 19.30
C SER A 746 -32.11 5.50 18.09
N TYR A 747 -30.93 5.04 17.69
CA TYR A 747 -30.22 5.56 16.52
C TYR A 747 -30.90 5.15 15.19
N CYS A 748 -31.33 3.89 15.03
CA CYS A 748 -32.13 3.45 13.87
C CYS A 748 -33.38 4.31 13.68
N HIS A 749 -34.12 4.55 14.76
CA HIS A 749 -35.30 5.41 14.73
C HIS A 749 -34.95 6.84 14.27
N LEU A 750 -33.81 7.38 14.73
CA LEU A 750 -33.34 8.69 14.35
C LEU A 750 -32.97 8.78 12.87
N LEU A 751 -32.20 7.82 12.34
CA LEU A 751 -31.83 7.76 10.93
C LEU A 751 -33.07 7.69 10.04
N SER A 752 -34.04 6.84 10.40
CA SER A 752 -35.31 6.74 9.69
C SER A 752 -36.11 8.05 9.73
N LYS A 753 -36.10 8.77 10.86
CA LYS A 753 -36.73 10.10 10.98
C LYS A 753 -36.07 11.14 10.06
N TYR A 754 -34.76 11.04 9.82
CA TYR A 754 -34.04 11.87 8.85
C TYR A 754 -34.09 11.31 7.42
N LYS A 755 -34.86 10.24 7.17
CA LYS A 755 -35.04 9.61 5.84
C LYS A 755 -33.73 9.11 5.23
N LYS A 756 -32.82 8.66 6.09
CA LYS A 756 -31.51 8.08 5.76
C LYS A 756 -31.63 6.56 5.71
N HIS A 757 -32.36 6.06 4.71
CA HIS A 757 -32.74 4.66 4.57
C HIS A 757 -31.56 3.76 4.23
N GLN A 758 -30.69 4.18 3.32
CA GLN A 758 -29.45 3.45 3.00
C GLN A 758 -28.56 3.28 4.25
N GLU A 759 -28.50 4.32 5.07
CA GLU A 759 -27.76 4.29 6.32
C GLU A 759 -28.40 3.38 7.38
N VAL A 760 -29.73 3.28 7.41
CA VAL A 760 -30.42 2.31 8.28
C VAL A 760 -30.09 0.88 7.87
N ILE A 761 -30.14 0.58 6.57
CA ILE A 761 -29.85 -0.76 6.03
C ILE A 761 -28.44 -1.18 6.43
N SER A 762 -27.44 -0.37 6.05
CA SER A 762 -26.03 -0.66 6.34
C SER A 762 -25.74 -0.74 7.84
N PHE A 763 -26.40 0.07 8.67
CA PHE A 763 -26.24 0.01 10.13
C PHE A 763 -26.85 -1.25 10.74
N CYS A 764 -28.01 -1.70 10.25
CA CYS A 764 -28.65 -2.93 10.71
C CYS A 764 -27.84 -4.17 10.32
N GLU A 765 -27.27 -4.22 9.11
CA GLU A 765 -26.41 -5.33 8.68
C GLU A 765 -25.17 -5.47 9.56
N GLU A 766 -24.46 -4.37 9.83
CA GLU A 766 -23.31 -4.37 10.75
C GLU A 766 -23.69 -4.79 12.17
N LEU A 767 -24.83 -4.28 12.65
CA LEU A 767 -25.32 -4.63 13.98
C LEU A 767 -25.63 -6.11 14.07
N HIS A 768 -26.30 -6.69 13.07
CA HIS A 768 -26.62 -8.11 13.03
C HIS A 768 -25.35 -8.97 13.02
N ALA A 769 -24.35 -8.59 12.21
CA ALA A 769 -23.06 -9.28 12.14
C ALA A 769 -22.38 -9.34 13.52
N ILE A 770 -22.34 -8.24 14.27
CA ILE A 770 -21.70 -8.20 15.59
C ILE A 770 -22.57 -8.86 16.67
N ALA A 771 -23.88 -8.60 16.67
CA ALA A 771 -24.77 -8.98 17.76
C ALA A 771 -25.06 -10.48 17.83
N LYS A 772 -25.03 -11.19 16.69
CA LYS A 772 -25.38 -12.62 16.61
C LYS A 772 -24.41 -13.54 17.38
N GLU A 773 -23.20 -13.06 17.70
CA GLU A 773 -22.20 -13.83 18.46
C GLU A 773 -22.60 -14.02 19.93
N SER A 774 -23.50 -13.19 20.45
CA SER A 774 -23.92 -13.21 21.85
C SER A 774 -25.38 -13.64 21.97
N ASP A 775 -25.62 -14.76 22.65
CA ASP A 775 -26.95 -15.23 23.04
C ASP A 775 -27.69 -14.29 24.01
N LYS A 776 -26.96 -13.36 24.64
CA LYS A 776 -27.52 -12.32 25.52
C LYS A 776 -28.24 -11.19 24.78
N VAL A 777 -28.17 -11.14 23.45
CA VAL A 777 -28.94 -10.17 22.65
C VAL A 777 -30.38 -10.69 22.53
N GLY A 778 -31.33 -9.99 23.16
CA GLY A 778 -32.73 -10.44 23.26
C GLY A 778 -33.43 -10.70 21.92
N SER A 779 -33.99 -9.65 21.30
CA SER A 779 -34.74 -9.76 20.03
C SER A 779 -34.23 -8.80 18.96
N PHE A 780 -34.18 -9.30 17.73
CA PHE A 780 -33.84 -8.56 16.52
C PHE A 780 -35.03 -7.95 15.77
N ALA A 781 -36.27 -8.23 16.21
CA ALA A 781 -37.50 -7.78 15.55
C ALA A 781 -37.49 -6.27 15.22
N HIS A 782 -36.99 -5.45 16.15
CA HIS A 782 -36.89 -4.00 15.97
C HIS A 782 -35.96 -3.60 14.81
N PHE A 783 -34.83 -4.29 14.65
CA PHE A 783 -33.85 -4.01 13.61
C PHE A 783 -34.33 -4.53 12.26
N ASN A 784 -34.81 -5.78 12.22
CA ASN A 784 -35.45 -6.38 11.04
C ASN A 784 -36.60 -5.50 10.50
N TYR A 785 -37.44 -4.95 11.39
CA TYR A 785 -38.49 -4.00 11.02
C TYR A 785 -37.95 -2.74 10.34
N TRP A 786 -36.95 -2.07 10.92
CA TRP A 786 -36.40 -0.83 10.35
C TRP A 786 -35.63 -1.07 9.06
N GLU A 787 -34.89 -2.18 8.99
CA GLU A 787 -34.15 -2.63 7.82
C GLU A 787 -35.13 -2.92 6.67
N GLY A 788 -36.12 -3.80 6.89
CA GLY A 788 -37.12 -4.15 5.89
C GLY A 788 -37.94 -2.95 5.40
N LYS A 789 -38.35 -2.05 6.30
CA LYS A 789 -39.02 -0.80 5.92
C LYS A 789 -38.12 0.08 5.05
N SER A 790 -36.83 0.14 5.34
CA SER A 790 -35.89 0.98 4.60
C SER A 790 -35.55 0.38 3.24
N LEU A 791 -35.39 -0.94 3.14
CA LEU A 791 -35.21 -1.69 1.89
C LEU A 791 -36.37 -1.42 0.92
N ARG A 792 -37.62 -1.50 1.38
CA ARG A 792 -38.80 -1.19 0.55
C ARG A 792 -38.82 0.26 0.06
N LEU A 793 -38.29 1.20 0.85
CA LEU A 793 -38.26 2.62 0.48
C LEU A 793 -37.16 2.98 -0.52
N VAL A 794 -36.18 2.09 -0.72
CA VAL A 794 -35.11 2.23 -1.71
C VAL A 794 -35.28 1.27 -2.89
N ASP A 795 -36.50 0.73 -3.07
CA ASP A 795 -36.90 -0.18 -4.15
C ASP A 795 -36.14 -1.54 -4.17
N LEU A 796 -35.75 -2.06 -3.00
CA LEU A 796 -35.16 -3.40 -2.83
C LEU A 796 -36.18 -4.39 -2.24
N ASP A 797 -37.27 -4.63 -2.98
CA ASP A 797 -38.48 -5.30 -2.47
C ASP A 797 -38.25 -6.74 -1.99
N GLU A 798 -37.47 -7.56 -2.70
CA GLU A 798 -37.20 -8.96 -2.31
C GLU A 798 -36.52 -9.05 -0.93
N ARG A 799 -35.44 -8.28 -0.73
CA ARG A 799 -34.75 -8.17 0.58
C ARG A 799 -35.66 -7.59 1.65
N ALA A 800 -36.54 -6.65 1.28
CA ALA A 800 -37.50 -6.07 2.20
C ALA A 800 -38.47 -7.13 2.73
N GLY A 801 -38.98 -7.99 1.86
CA GLY A 801 -39.84 -9.12 2.21
C GLY A 801 -39.22 -10.02 3.26
N GLU A 802 -37.99 -10.48 3.04
CA GLU A 802 -37.23 -11.34 3.96
C GLU A 802 -37.16 -10.72 5.37
N LYS A 803 -36.70 -9.47 5.47
CA LYS A 803 -36.52 -8.80 6.78
C LYS A 803 -37.84 -8.47 7.47
N LEU A 804 -38.87 -8.09 6.72
CA LEU A 804 -40.20 -7.84 7.29
C LEU A 804 -40.87 -9.12 7.77
N GLN A 805 -40.65 -10.25 7.11
CA GLN A 805 -41.13 -11.56 7.57
C GLN A 805 -40.43 -12.01 8.87
N LEU A 806 -39.11 -11.85 8.96
CA LEU A 806 -38.38 -12.09 10.22
C LEU A 806 -38.88 -11.19 11.37
N ALA A 807 -39.24 -9.94 11.08
CA ALA A 807 -39.85 -9.06 12.08
C ALA A 807 -41.29 -9.45 12.46
N LEU A 808 -41.99 -10.20 11.61
CA LEU A 808 -43.35 -10.69 11.85
C LEU A 808 -43.36 -11.91 12.79
N GLU A 809 -42.30 -12.72 12.78
CA GLU A 809 -42.16 -13.90 13.65
C GLU A 809 -42.10 -13.52 15.15
N GLU A 810 -41.58 -12.34 15.46
CA GLU A 810 -41.43 -11.77 16.81
C GLU A 810 -42.14 -10.40 16.93
N ASP A 811 -43.35 -10.27 16.37
CA ASP A 811 -44.04 -8.98 16.31
C ASP A 811 -44.53 -8.46 17.67
N ASP A 812 -44.58 -9.31 18.69
CA ASP A 812 -44.90 -8.98 20.08
C ASP A 812 -43.83 -8.11 20.75
N GLU A 813 -42.58 -8.21 20.30
CA GLU A 813 -41.45 -7.34 20.70
C GLU A 813 -41.57 -5.91 20.12
N LEU A 814 -42.51 -5.69 19.19
CA LEU A 814 -42.78 -4.39 18.58
C LEU A 814 -43.93 -3.66 19.27
N ASN A 815 -43.75 -2.34 19.47
CA ASN A 815 -44.84 -1.51 19.96
C ASN A 815 -45.99 -1.43 18.95
N ARG A 816 -47.20 -1.05 19.40
CA ARG A 816 -48.41 -1.02 18.57
C ARG A 816 -48.23 -0.23 17.26
N ALA A 817 -47.57 0.93 17.30
CA ALA A 817 -47.35 1.75 16.11
C ALA A 817 -46.37 1.09 15.12
N GLN A 818 -45.37 0.37 15.63
CA GLN A 818 -44.45 -0.41 14.82
C GLN A 818 -45.13 -1.62 14.18
N ARG A 819 -46.00 -2.34 14.90
CA ARG A 819 -46.79 -3.45 14.32
C ARG A 819 -47.70 -2.99 13.19
N VAL A 820 -48.44 -1.90 13.39
CA VAL A 820 -49.27 -1.29 12.34
C VAL A 820 -48.42 -0.94 11.11
N SER A 821 -47.26 -0.31 11.33
CA SER A 821 -46.32 0.01 10.25
C SER A 821 -45.77 -1.25 9.57
N LEU A 822 -45.38 -2.28 10.33
CA LEU A 822 -44.88 -3.55 9.82
C LEU A 822 -45.90 -4.19 8.88
N TYR A 823 -47.14 -4.37 9.33
CA TYR A 823 -48.20 -4.98 8.52
C TYR A 823 -48.52 -4.14 7.27
N LEU A 824 -48.47 -2.81 7.34
CA LEU A 824 -48.62 -1.95 6.14
C LEU A 824 -47.48 -2.17 5.14
N ASN A 825 -46.23 -2.27 5.61
CA ASN A 825 -45.09 -2.51 4.71
C ASN A 825 -45.17 -3.91 4.07
N LEU A 826 -45.60 -4.93 4.82
CA LEU A 826 -45.88 -6.26 4.27
C LEU A 826 -47.05 -6.25 3.29
N ALA A 827 -48.12 -5.49 3.56
CA ALA A 827 -49.25 -5.36 2.64
C ALA A 827 -48.82 -4.75 1.30
N TRP A 828 -48.02 -3.67 1.31
CA TRP A 828 -47.45 -3.10 0.10
C TRP A 828 -46.51 -4.05 -0.62
N TYR A 829 -45.69 -4.79 0.12
CA TYR A 829 -44.80 -5.81 -0.45
C TYR A 829 -45.61 -6.89 -1.20
N TYR A 830 -46.59 -7.52 -0.54
CA TYR A 830 -47.43 -8.55 -1.17
C TYR A 830 -48.26 -7.99 -2.34
N GLN A 831 -48.71 -6.74 -2.25
CA GLN A 831 -49.40 -6.08 -3.36
C GLN A 831 -48.49 -5.92 -4.59
N ASN A 832 -47.23 -5.52 -4.39
CA ASN A 832 -46.24 -5.41 -5.48
C ASN A 832 -45.92 -6.78 -6.10
N GLU A 833 -45.83 -7.83 -5.29
CA GLU A 833 -45.63 -9.23 -5.74
C GLU A 833 -46.88 -9.83 -6.42
N GLY A 834 -48.03 -9.16 -6.37
CA GLY A 834 -49.30 -9.64 -6.91
C GLY A 834 -50.03 -10.65 -6.01
N ASP A 835 -49.55 -10.88 -4.79
CA ASP A 835 -50.19 -11.74 -3.78
C ASP A 835 -51.29 -10.99 -3.03
N SER A 836 -52.47 -10.94 -3.66
CA SER A 836 -53.62 -10.21 -3.12
C SER A 836 -54.17 -10.81 -1.83
N ASP A 837 -54.00 -12.12 -1.60
CA ASP A 837 -54.54 -12.81 -0.42
C ASP A 837 -53.73 -12.43 0.83
N ASN A 838 -52.40 -12.54 0.76
CA ASN A 838 -51.54 -12.12 1.88
C ASN A 838 -51.57 -10.60 2.07
N ALA A 839 -51.70 -9.81 1.00
CA ALA A 839 -51.87 -8.36 1.13
C ALA A 839 -53.15 -8.01 1.91
N ASN A 840 -54.29 -8.66 1.59
CA ASN A 840 -55.54 -8.47 2.32
C ASN A 840 -55.44 -8.92 3.78
N LEU A 841 -54.78 -10.06 4.05
CA LEU A 841 -54.54 -10.54 5.41
C LEU A 841 -53.80 -9.51 6.26
N MET A 842 -52.74 -8.91 5.72
CA MET A 842 -51.97 -7.88 6.44
C MET A 842 -52.77 -6.59 6.64
N VAL A 843 -53.58 -6.19 5.64
CA VAL A 843 -54.51 -5.05 5.76
C VAL A 843 -55.54 -5.29 6.86
N ASP A 844 -56.12 -6.49 6.94
CA ASP A 844 -57.11 -6.82 7.96
C ASP A 844 -56.48 -6.79 9.37
N LYS A 845 -55.25 -7.30 9.54
CA LYS A 845 -54.49 -7.14 10.80
C LYS A 845 -54.30 -5.66 11.19
N VAL A 846 -54.06 -4.77 10.22
CA VAL A 846 -53.98 -3.31 10.50
C VAL A 846 -55.33 -2.77 10.94
N LEU A 847 -56.42 -3.16 10.27
CA LEU A 847 -57.77 -2.67 10.58
C LEU A 847 -58.30 -3.23 11.90
N ASP A 848 -57.87 -4.40 12.34
CA ASP A 848 -58.17 -4.94 13.67
C ASP A 848 -57.52 -4.09 14.77
N LEU A 849 -56.27 -3.66 14.55
CA LEU A 849 -55.57 -2.75 15.47
C LEU A 849 -56.10 -1.32 15.37
N GLU A 850 -56.38 -0.83 14.17
CA GLU A 850 -56.80 0.54 13.88
C GLU A 850 -57.89 0.57 12.78
N PRO A 851 -59.18 0.42 13.13
CA PRO A 851 -60.27 0.28 12.15
C PRO A 851 -60.45 1.45 11.17
N LYS A 852 -59.94 2.63 11.55
CA LYS A 852 -59.99 3.87 10.74
C LYS A 852 -58.65 4.19 10.07
N HIS A 853 -57.73 3.23 9.98
CA HIS A 853 -56.42 3.44 9.37
C HIS A 853 -56.57 3.71 7.86
N ARG A 854 -56.14 4.90 7.43
CA ARG A 854 -56.45 5.42 6.09
C ARG A 854 -55.65 4.74 4.98
N ASN A 855 -54.35 4.49 5.19
CA ASN A 855 -53.54 3.77 4.19
C ASN A 855 -54.00 2.32 4.00
N ALA A 856 -54.35 1.60 5.07
CA ALA A 856 -54.92 0.25 4.97
C ALA A 856 -56.21 0.23 4.14
N ARG A 857 -57.09 1.21 4.32
CA ARG A 857 -58.29 1.36 3.48
C ARG A 857 -57.97 1.69 2.02
N LEU A 858 -56.96 2.53 1.78
CA LEU A 858 -56.48 2.82 0.42
C LEU A 858 -56.01 1.53 -0.26
N ILE A 859 -55.14 0.75 0.40
CA ILE A 859 -54.65 -0.54 -0.13
C ILE A 859 -55.84 -1.49 -0.37
N LYS A 860 -56.81 -1.55 0.54
CA LYS A 860 -58.02 -2.38 0.40
C LYS A 860 -58.84 -2.01 -0.84
N ILE A 861 -58.98 -0.72 -1.14
CA ILE A 861 -59.66 -0.24 -2.36
C ILE A 861 -58.83 -0.64 -3.59
N GLU A 862 -57.51 -0.47 -3.56
CA GLU A 862 -56.63 -0.84 -4.68
C GLU A 862 -56.66 -2.35 -4.98
N LEU A 863 -56.65 -3.20 -3.95
CA LEU A 863 -56.73 -4.66 -4.08
C LEU A 863 -58.10 -5.13 -4.61
N SER A 864 -59.16 -4.34 -4.44
CA SER A 864 -60.48 -4.70 -4.98
C SER A 864 -60.56 -4.61 -6.51
N GLY A 865 -59.58 -3.98 -7.16
CA GLY A 865 -59.52 -3.81 -8.62
C GLY A 865 -60.57 -2.86 -9.19
N VAL A 866 -61.38 -2.21 -8.35
CA VAL A 866 -62.38 -1.23 -8.77
C VAL A 866 -61.76 0.16 -8.74
N ASP A 867 -61.76 0.86 -9.88
CA ASP A 867 -61.36 2.27 -9.98
C ASP A 867 -62.44 3.19 -9.36
N ASP A 868 -62.62 3.10 -8.05
CA ASP A 868 -63.56 3.92 -7.28
C ASP A 868 -63.02 5.35 -7.07
N ILE A 869 -63.05 6.14 -8.15
CA ILE A 869 -62.61 7.54 -8.14
C ILE A 869 -63.37 8.36 -7.09
N SER A 870 -64.66 8.09 -6.89
CA SER A 870 -65.51 8.82 -5.93
C SER A 870 -65.11 8.52 -4.48
N GLY A 871 -64.96 7.24 -4.12
CA GLY A 871 -64.51 6.82 -2.80
C GLY A 871 -63.08 7.26 -2.50
N LEU A 872 -62.19 7.27 -3.50
CA LEU A 872 -60.84 7.82 -3.36
C LEU A 872 -60.84 9.34 -3.12
N LYS A 873 -61.72 10.10 -3.79
CA LYS A 873 -61.89 11.55 -3.53
C LYS A 873 -62.39 11.81 -2.10
N GLU A 874 -63.34 11.01 -1.62
CA GLU A 874 -63.82 11.10 -0.24
C GLU A 874 -62.71 10.75 0.77
N LEU A 875 -61.95 9.68 0.51
CA LEU A 875 -60.83 9.25 1.35
C LEU A 875 -59.73 10.30 1.41
N GLU A 876 -59.37 10.93 0.29
CA GLU A 876 -58.39 12.03 0.23
C GLU A 876 -58.84 13.22 1.08
N LEU A 877 -60.08 13.66 0.89
CA LEU A 877 -60.64 14.80 1.61
C LEU A 877 -60.68 14.51 3.12
N ASN A 878 -61.15 13.32 3.49
CA ASN A 878 -61.19 12.87 4.88
C ASN A 878 -59.78 12.82 5.49
N ALA A 879 -58.79 12.29 4.76
CA ALA A 879 -57.41 12.21 5.23
C ALA A 879 -56.82 13.60 5.46
N ARG A 880 -57.03 14.53 4.52
CA ARG A 880 -56.53 15.91 4.60
C ARG A 880 -57.20 16.69 5.74
N ASN A 881 -58.51 16.57 5.91
CA ASN A 881 -59.26 17.21 7.01
C ASN A 881 -58.82 16.73 8.40
N ASN A 882 -58.28 15.52 8.49
CA ASN A 882 -57.76 14.95 9.73
C ASN A 882 -56.23 15.11 9.87
N ASN A 883 -55.60 15.99 9.10
CA ASN A 883 -54.14 16.20 9.09
C ASN A 883 -53.30 14.94 8.80
N SER A 884 -53.88 13.91 8.17
CA SER A 884 -53.17 12.71 7.72
C SER A 884 -52.59 12.95 6.32
N ILE A 885 -51.63 13.87 6.24
CA ILE A 885 -51.10 14.40 4.98
C ILE A 885 -50.50 13.31 4.10
N THR A 886 -49.70 12.39 4.66
CA THR A 886 -49.11 11.28 3.89
C THR A 886 -50.16 10.39 3.23
N SER A 887 -51.22 10.04 3.97
CA SER A 887 -52.31 9.23 3.42
C SER A 887 -53.06 10.00 2.32
N ALA A 888 -53.36 11.28 2.55
CA ALA A 888 -54.03 12.13 1.56
C ALA A 888 -53.20 12.26 0.27
N ASN A 889 -51.88 12.43 0.40
CA ASN A 889 -50.98 12.55 -0.74
C ASN A 889 -50.84 11.23 -1.50
N ASN A 890 -50.77 10.09 -0.81
CA ASN A 890 -50.79 8.77 -1.47
C ASN A 890 -52.10 8.59 -2.28
N THR A 891 -53.26 8.91 -1.70
CA THR A 891 -54.54 8.87 -2.40
C THR A 891 -54.60 9.84 -3.58
N ALA A 892 -54.07 11.06 -3.43
CA ALA A 892 -54.02 12.05 -4.52
C ALA A 892 -53.10 11.62 -5.67
N LEU A 893 -51.97 10.97 -5.38
CA LEU A 893 -51.09 10.39 -6.40
C LEU A 893 -51.79 9.27 -7.17
N LYS A 894 -52.54 8.40 -6.49
CA LYS A 894 -53.36 7.36 -7.14
C LYS A 894 -54.47 7.97 -8.00
N LEU A 895 -55.17 8.98 -7.50
CA LEU A 895 -56.16 9.73 -8.28
C LEU A 895 -55.53 10.34 -9.54
N ALA A 896 -54.34 10.93 -9.45
CA ALA A 896 -53.63 11.45 -10.60
C ALA A 896 -53.31 10.37 -11.66
N ASP A 897 -53.03 9.14 -11.23
CA ASP A 897 -52.76 8.01 -12.13
C ASP A 897 -54.05 7.51 -12.84
N LEU A 898 -55.23 7.71 -12.25
CA LEU A 898 -56.54 7.32 -12.79
C LEU A 898 -57.22 8.39 -13.66
N GLU A 899 -56.89 9.68 -13.48
CA GLU A 899 -57.51 10.76 -14.27
C GLU A 899 -57.09 10.70 -15.75
N VAL A 900 -58.03 10.99 -16.66
CA VAL A 900 -57.77 10.95 -18.12
C VAL A 900 -57.18 12.27 -18.63
N SER A 901 -57.70 13.41 -18.14
CA SER A 901 -57.29 14.74 -18.59
C SER A 901 -55.99 15.21 -17.92
N ASN A 902 -55.04 15.70 -18.71
CA ASN A 902 -53.78 16.24 -18.20
C ASN A 902 -53.99 17.40 -17.22
N GLN A 903 -55.01 18.24 -17.44
CA GLN A 903 -55.34 19.33 -16.51
C GLN A 903 -55.81 18.80 -15.14
N ALA A 904 -56.59 17.72 -15.12
CA ALA A 904 -57.02 17.05 -13.89
C ALA A 904 -55.83 16.39 -13.17
N LYS A 905 -54.94 15.71 -13.92
CA LYS A 905 -53.68 15.16 -13.40
C LYS A 905 -52.84 16.24 -12.72
N LEU A 906 -52.60 17.37 -13.39
CA LEU A 906 -51.85 18.51 -12.85
C LEU A 906 -52.51 19.08 -11.59
N GLY A 907 -53.85 19.11 -11.52
CA GLY A 907 -54.60 19.53 -10.33
C GLY A 907 -54.24 18.71 -9.09
N TRP A 908 -54.24 17.38 -9.21
CA TRP A 908 -53.87 16.47 -8.11
C TRP A 908 -52.38 16.58 -7.76
N LEU A 909 -51.50 16.62 -8.76
CA LEU A 909 -50.05 16.75 -8.52
C LEU A 909 -49.70 18.06 -7.80
N ASN A 910 -50.28 19.19 -8.22
CA ASN A 910 -50.08 20.49 -7.55
C ASN A 910 -50.58 20.47 -6.09
N ARG A 911 -51.65 19.73 -5.81
CA ARG A 911 -52.18 19.57 -4.45
C ARG A 911 -51.17 18.84 -3.54
N VAL A 912 -50.49 17.82 -4.06
CA VAL A 912 -49.42 17.13 -3.34
C VAL A 912 -48.20 18.03 -3.16
N ILE A 913 -47.72 18.70 -4.22
CA ILE A 913 -46.55 19.60 -4.20
C ILE A 913 -46.70 20.70 -3.14
N ARG A 914 -47.90 21.28 -2.98
CA ARG A 914 -48.17 22.36 -2.01
C ARG A 914 -48.29 21.88 -0.56
N SER A 915 -48.33 20.57 -0.31
CA SER A 915 -48.56 20.03 1.03
C SER A 915 -47.26 20.03 1.86
N VAL A 916 -47.32 20.43 3.12
CA VAL A 916 -46.13 20.50 4.01
C VAL A 916 -45.98 19.20 4.80
N GLY A 917 -44.74 18.71 4.94
CA GLY A 917 -44.38 17.61 5.85
C GLY A 917 -44.28 16.22 5.21
N ASP A 918 -44.43 16.11 3.88
CA ASP A 918 -44.40 14.83 3.15
C ASP A 918 -43.53 14.88 1.88
N GLU A 919 -42.24 15.18 2.09
CA GLU A 919 -41.28 15.45 1.00
C GLU A 919 -41.17 14.32 -0.03
N TYR A 920 -41.26 13.05 0.39
CA TYR A 920 -41.12 11.93 -0.55
C TYR A 920 -42.25 11.92 -1.58
N ASN A 921 -43.49 12.15 -1.16
CA ASN A 921 -44.60 12.27 -2.11
C ASN A 921 -44.56 13.60 -2.88
N GLN A 922 -44.03 14.68 -2.30
CA GLN A 922 -43.74 15.90 -3.08
C GLN A 922 -42.74 15.63 -4.21
N TYR A 923 -41.69 14.85 -3.94
CA TYR A 923 -40.75 14.39 -4.97
C TYR A 923 -41.48 13.61 -6.05
N ARG A 924 -42.20 12.54 -5.69
CA ARG A 924 -42.99 11.74 -6.65
C ARG A 924 -43.95 12.60 -7.48
N ALA A 925 -44.61 13.59 -6.87
CA ALA A 925 -45.52 14.48 -7.58
C ALA A 925 -44.80 15.43 -8.54
N VAL A 926 -43.69 16.05 -8.12
CA VAL A 926 -42.98 17.04 -8.97
C VAL A 926 -42.30 16.37 -10.17
N VAL A 927 -41.74 15.17 -10.02
CA VAL A 927 -41.17 14.45 -11.19
C VAL A 927 -42.26 13.98 -12.15
N ARG A 928 -43.42 13.53 -11.66
CA ARG A 928 -44.58 13.22 -12.52
C ARG A 928 -45.06 14.46 -13.27
N LYS A 929 -45.16 15.61 -12.58
CA LYS A 929 -45.54 16.90 -13.20
C LYS A 929 -44.53 17.31 -14.27
N GLY A 930 -43.23 17.32 -13.96
CA GLY A 930 -42.21 17.73 -14.91
C GLY A 930 -42.12 16.84 -16.14
N ARG A 931 -42.31 15.52 -16.00
CA ARG A 931 -42.41 14.60 -17.14
C ARG A 931 -43.60 14.93 -18.06
N LEU A 932 -44.79 15.13 -17.46
CA LEU A 932 -45.99 15.50 -18.22
C LEU A 932 -45.79 16.80 -19.03
N LEU A 933 -45.15 17.80 -18.45
CA LEU A 933 -44.89 19.08 -19.13
C LEU A 933 -43.86 18.95 -20.26
N ILE A 934 -42.79 18.18 -20.05
CA ILE A 934 -41.76 17.93 -21.08
C ILE A 934 -42.33 17.15 -22.25
N ASP A 935 -43.16 16.13 -21.99
CA ASP A 935 -43.72 15.27 -23.03
C ASP A 935 -44.80 15.99 -23.88
N GLN A 936 -45.35 17.11 -23.39
CA GLN A 936 -46.36 17.91 -24.09
C GLN A 936 -45.79 19.02 -24.99
N ASP A 937 -44.50 19.35 -24.87
CA ASP A 937 -43.82 20.45 -25.59
C ASP A 937 -44.53 21.83 -25.47
N GLU A 938 -45.39 22.01 -24.46
CA GLU A 938 -46.27 23.18 -24.32
C GLU A 938 -45.57 24.46 -23.81
N GLY A 939 -44.24 24.46 -23.62
CA GLY A 939 -43.49 25.63 -23.17
C GLY A 939 -43.77 26.08 -21.71
N GLU A 940 -44.69 25.42 -21.00
CA GLU A 940 -44.90 25.64 -19.56
C GLU A 940 -43.74 25.06 -18.75
N LEU A 941 -42.95 25.96 -18.16
CA LEU A 941 -41.82 25.62 -17.30
C LEU A 941 -42.28 25.43 -15.84
N LEU A 942 -41.58 24.53 -15.13
CA LEU A 942 -41.70 24.43 -13.68
C LEU A 942 -41.35 25.77 -13.02
N THR A 943 -42.08 26.12 -11.96
CA THR A 943 -41.78 27.31 -11.17
C THR A 943 -40.42 27.19 -10.48
N LYS A 944 -39.80 28.31 -10.09
CA LYS A 944 -38.53 28.31 -9.35
C LYS A 944 -38.58 27.47 -8.06
N GLU A 945 -39.73 27.47 -7.38
CA GLU A 945 -39.90 26.68 -6.15
C GLU A 945 -40.02 25.18 -6.46
N GLU A 946 -40.74 24.82 -7.53
CA GLU A 946 -40.81 23.42 -7.98
C GLU A 946 -39.45 22.91 -8.45
N LEU A 947 -38.66 23.73 -9.15
CA LEU A 947 -37.28 23.38 -9.51
C LEU A 947 -36.40 23.12 -8.29
N ARG A 948 -36.57 23.84 -7.18
CA ARG A 948 -35.87 23.53 -5.91
C ARG A 948 -36.29 22.16 -5.35
N ILE A 949 -37.57 21.81 -5.45
CA ILE A 949 -38.05 20.47 -5.06
C ILE A 949 -37.47 19.40 -5.98
N VAL A 950 -37.35 19.66 -7.29
CA VAL A 950 -36.67 18.73 -8.22
C VAL A 950 -35.18 18.59 -7.89
N MET A 951 -34.48 19.68 -7.55
CA MET A 951 -33.08 19.60 -7.08
C MET A 951 -32.96 18.77 -5.79
N ALA A 952 -33.86 18.97 -4.83
CA ALA A 952 -33.90 18.16 -3.61
C ALA A 952 -34.21 16.68 -3.91
N CYS A 953 -35.12 16.41 -4.86
CA CYS A 953 -35.44 15.08 -5.35
C CYS A 953 -34.23 14.41 -6.03
N TYR A 954 -33.47 15.14 -6.85
CA TYR A 954 -32.24 14.67 -7.47
C TYR A 954 -31.21 14.27 -6.41
N ILE A 955 -30.97 15.14 -5.43
CA ILE A 955 -30.03 14.87 -4.33
C ILE A 955 -30.49 13.68 -3.49
N TYR A 956 -31.80 13.59 -3.21
CA TYR A 956 -32.38 12.46 -2.50
C TYR A 956 -32.22 11.15 -3.27
N GLY A 957 -32.60 11.12 -4.56
CA GLY A 957 -32.47 9.94 -5.41
C GLY A 957 -31.02 9.48 -5.57
N PHE A 958 -30.08 10.41 -5.71
CA PHE A 958 -28.65 10.12 -5.73
C PHE A 958 -28.17 9.52 -4.40
N SER A 959 -28.46 10.18 -3.28
CA SER A 959 -27.94 9.79 -1.95
C SER A 959 -28.59 8.53 -1.38
N GLN A 960 -29.86 8.27 -1.71
CA GLN A 960 -30.62 7.11 -1.24
C GLN A 960 -30.68 5.99 -2.28
N ARG A 961 -29.98 6.15 -3.42
CA ARG A 961 -29.85 5.15 -4.48
C ARG A 961 -31.18 4.78 -5.15
N VAL A 962 -32.13 5.73 -5.24
CA VAL A 962 -33.44 5.54 -5.86
C VAL A 962 -33.39 5.94 -7.34
N GLN A 963 -33.01 5.00 -8.21
CA GLN A 963 -32.70 5.25 -9.63
C GLN A 963 -33.87 5.90 -10.38
N GLY A 964 -35.11 5.46 -10.11
CA GLY A 964 -36.30 6.00 -10.76
C GLY A 964 -36.49 7.50 -10.50
N LEU A 965 -36.37 7.94 -9.24
CA LEU A 965 -36.45 9.36 -8.88
C LEU A 965 -35.26 10.14 -9.42
N PHE A 966 -34.05 9.58 -9.29
CA PHE A 966 -32.81 10.18 -9.76
C PHE A 966 -32.85 10.50 -11.27
N ASN A 967 -33.13 9.50 -12.11
CA ASN A 967 -33.16 9.66 -13.57
C ASN A 967 -34.27 10.63 -14.01
N SER A 968 -35.41 10.61 -13.32
CA SER A 968 -36.51 11.56 -13.57
C SER A 968 -36.10 13.00 -13.28
N ALA A 969 -35.51 13.22 -12.10
CA ALA A 969 -35.10 14.55 -11.67
C ALA A 969 -33.97 15.07 -12.56
N HIS A 970 -33.00 14.22 -12.91
CA HIS A 970 -31.95 14.55 -13.88
C HIS A 970 -32.55 15.06 -15.21
N ARG A 971 -33.47 14.29 -15.82
CA ARG A 971 -34.08 14.66 -17.12
C ARG A 971 -34.76 16.03 -17.05
N ILE A 972 -35.46 16.32 -15.97
CA ILE A 972 -36.16 17.59 -15.77
C ILE A 972 -35.17 18.75 -15.56
N LEU A 973 -34.17 18.57 -14.71
CA LEU A 973 -33.14 19.59 -14.47
C LEU A 973 -32.35 19.87 -15.75
N TRP A 974 -31.97 18.83 -16.48
CA TRP A 974 -31.29 18.95 -17.76
C TRP A 974 -32.09 19.81 -18.74
N HIS A 975 -33.37 19.48 -18.93
CA HIS A 975 -34.26 20.23 -19.82
C HIS A 975 -34.38 21.70 -19.39
N SER A 976 -34.56 21.97 -18.10
CA SER A 976 -34.63 23.33 -17.57
C SER A 976 -33.35 24.12 -17.77
N PHE A 977 -32.17 23.53 -17.48
CA PHE A 977 -30.90 24.21 -17.68
C PHE A 977 -30.60 24.46 -19.15
N TYR A 978 -30.98 23.54 -20.03
CA TYR A 978 -30.81 23.68 -21.47
C TYR A 978 -31.65 24.84 -22.04
N GLN A 979 -32.92 24.92 -21.67
CA GLN A 979 -33.80 26.02 -22.11
C GLN A 979 -33.33 27.38 -21.60
N ASN A 980 -32.81 27.45 -20.36
CA ASN A 980 -32.30 28.68 -19.76
C ASN A 980 -30.88 29.05 -20.21
N ARG A 981 -30.19 28.19 -20.97
CA ARG A 981 -28.76 28.32 -21.32
C ARG A 981 -27.83 28.37 -20.09
N ASP A 982 -28.21 27.70 -19.01
CA ASP A 982 -27.42 27.57 -17.78
C ASP A 982 -26.42 26.41 -17.91
N PHE A 983 -25.32 26.61 -18.63
CA PHE A 983 -24.41 25.51 -18.96
C PHE A 983 -23.54 25.03 -17.78
N VAL A 984 -23.11 25.91 -16.87
CA VAL A 984 -22.28 25.50 -15.71
C VAL A 984 -23.03 24.53 -14.78
N PRO A 985 -24.28 24.80 -14.35
CA PRO A 985 -25.07 23.80 -13.61
C PRO A 985 -25.30 22.50 -14.38
N MET A 986 -25.39 22.56 -15.70
CA MET A 986 -25.55 21.37 -16.56
C MET A 986 -24.30 20.49 -16.59
N LEU A 987 -23.11 21.08 -16.72
CA LEU A 987 -21.84 20.35 -16.62
C LEU A 987 -21.67 19.70 -15.25
N ASN A 988 -22.03 20.42 -14.18
CA ASN A 988 -22.01 19.87 -12.82
C ASN A 988 -23.04 18.74 -12.63
N LEU A 989 -24.24 18.88 -13.21
CA LEU A 989 -25.28 17.85 -13.19
C LEU A 989 -24.78 16.57 -13.87
N TYR A 990 -24.19 16.69 -15.07
CA TYR A 990 -23.61 15.54 -15.78
C TYR A 990 -22.46 14.91 -15.00
N ARG A 991 -21.52 15.69 -14.46
CA ARG A 991 -20.40 15.16 -13.67
C ARG A 991 -20.88 14.20 -12.58
N GLN A 992 -21.89 14.60 -11.82
CA GLN A 992 -22.45 13.79 -10.75
C GLN A 992 -23.28 12.62 -11.28
N SER A 993 -23.99 12.82 -12.40
CA SER A 993 -24.87 11.79 -12.95
C SER A 993 -24.15 10.68 -13.69
N SER A 994 -23.07 11.02 -14.40
CA SER A 994 -22.15 10.04 -15.00
C SER A 994 -21.60 9.09 -13.95
N LEU A 995 -21.19 9.59 -12.77
CA LEU A 995 -20.79 8.73 -11.66
C LEU A 995 -21.92 7.77 -11.24
N TYR A 996 -23.13 8.27 -11.05
CA TYR A 996 -24.27 7.43 -10.65
C TYR A 996 -24.57 6.34 -11.68
N TRP A 997 -24.70 6.69 -12.97
CA TRP A 997 -24.99 5.73 -14.03
C TRP A 997 -23.94 4.65 -14.15
N ARG A 998 -22.67 5.00 -13.97
CA ARG A 998 -21.56 4.05 -13.96
C ARG A 998 -21.63 3.06 -12.80
N ILE A 999 -21.99 3.52 -11.60
CA ILE A 999 -22.17 2.65 -10.41
C ILE A 999 -23.26 1.59 -10.66
N TYR A 1000 -24.32 1.96 -11.37
CA TYR A 1000 -25.49 1.10 -11.64
C TYR A 1000 -25.56 0.57 -13.09
N ASP A 1001 -24.43 0.55 -13.80
CA ASP A 1001 -24.30 0.05 -15.18
C ASP A 1001 -25.31 0.64 -16.20
N ASP A 1002 -25.82 1.85 -15.98
CA ASP A 1002 -26.73 2.60 -16.86
C ASP A 1002 -25.94 3.34 -17.97
N TYR A 1003 -25.13 2.58 -18.71
CA TYR A 1003 -24.26 3.12 -19.77
C TYR A 1003 -25.04 3.81 -20.90
N LYS A 1004 -26.30 3.43 -21.12
CA LYS A 1004 -27.18 4.06 -22.11
C LYS A 1004 -27.47 5.52 -21.75
N SER A 1005 -27.82 5.78 -20.49
CA SER A 1005 -28.06 7.13 -20.02
C SER A 1005 -26.78 7.96 -20.06
N GLU A 1006 -25.66 7.39 -19.60
CA GLU A 1006 -24.37 8.08 -19.68
C GLU A 1006 -24.04 8.49 -21.10
N GLN A 1007 -24.04 7.54 -22.05
CA GLN A 1007 -23.74 7.81 -23.46
C GLN A 1007 -24.63 8.89 -24.05
N MET A 1008 -25.96 8.81 -23.84
CA MET A 1008 -26.90 9.80 -24.37
C MET A 1008 -26.58 11.22 -23.91
N TYR A 1009 -26.24 11.41 -22.63
CA TYR A 1009 -25.91 12.74 -22.13
C TYR A 1009 -24.48 13.15 -22.46
N SER A 1010 -23.54 12.22 -22.63
CA SER A 1010 -22.20 12.51 -23.15
C SER A 1010 -22.26 13.08 -24.57
N GLU A 1011 -23.03 12.46 -25.46
CA GLU A 1011 -23.23 12.93 -26.85
C GLU A 1011 -23.83 14.34 -26.87
N ARG A 1012 -24.82 14.61 -26.01
CA ARG A 1012 -25.41 15.95 -25.86
C ARG A 1012 -24.40 16.99 -25.39
N ILE A 1013 -23.48 16.63 -24.48
CA ILE A 1013 -22.41 17.55 -24.06
C ILE A 1013 -21.39 17.74 -25.18
N ALA A 1014 -21.01 16.68 -25.90
CA ALA A 1014 -20.08 16.79 -27.02
C ALA A 1014 -20.62 17.77 -28.09
N ASP A 1015 -21.90 17.64 -28.45
CA ASP A 1015 -22.58 18.55 -29.37
C ASP A 1015 -22.61 20.00 -28.87
N LEU A 1016 -22.79 20.20 -27.57
CA LEU A 1016 -22.76 21.52 -26.93
C LEU A 1016 -21.34 22.10 -26.92
N MET A 1017 -20.34 21.29 -26.56
CA MET A 1017 -18.93 21.69 -26.52
C MET A 1017 -18.40 22.09 -27.89
N ALA A 1018 -18.82 21.42 -28.96
CA ALA A 1018 -18.49 21.79 -30.34
C ALA A 1018 -19.06 23.16 -30.75
N ARG A 1019 -20.07 23.67 -30.03
CA ARG A 1019 -20.76 24.93 -30.33
C ARG A 1019 -20.40 26.08 -29.37
N PHE A 1020 -19.68 25.82 -28.28
CA PHE A 1020 -19.29 26.87 -27.33
C PHE A 1020 -18.19 27.77 -27.89
N LEU A 1021 -18.31 29.07 -27.65
CA LEU A 1021 -17.20 30.00 -27.82
C LEU A 1021 -16.32 29.97 -26.54
N PRO A 1022 -15.00 30.26 -26.64
CA PRO A 1022 -14.09 30.27 -25.49
C PRO A 1022 -14.53 31.18 -24.32
N ASP A 1023 -15.35 32.19 -24.60
CA ASP A 1023 -15.86 33.14 -23.60
C ASP A 1023 -17.10 32.64 -22.84
N ASP A 1024 -17.76 31.56 -23.30
CA ASP A 1024 -19.02 31.08 -22.70
C ASP A 1024 -18.79 30.25 -21.43
N ILE A 1025 -17.71 29.46 -21.37
CA ILE A 1025 -17.40 28.55 -20.25
C ILE A 1025 -15.87 28.36 -20.17
N ASP A 1026 -15.30 28.52 -18.97
CA ASP A 1026 -13.92 28.09 -18.71
C ASP A 1026 -13.85 26.56 -18.61
N ILE A 1027 -13.58 25.91 -19.74
CA ILE A 1027 -13.49 24.46 -19.88
C ILE A 1027 -12.41 23.87 -18.95
N ASN A 1028 -11.39 24.66 -18.56
CA ASN A 1028 -10.34 24.19 -17.65
C ASN A 1028 -10.88 23.87 -16.24
N GLN A 1029 -11.95 24.54 -15.80
CA GLN A 1029 -12.59 24.25 -14.51
C GLN A 1029 -13.46 22.99 -14.53
N HIS A 1030 -13.73 22.44 -15.73
CA HIS A 1030 -14.58 21.27 -15.95
C HIS A 1030 -13.86 20.14 -16.69
N GLN A 1031 -12.53 20.06 -16.60
CA GLN A 1031 -11.70 19.06 -17.29
C GLN A 1031 -12.17 17.61 -17.09
N TYR A 1032 -12.64 17.24 -15.90
CA TYR A 1032 -13.21 15.92 -15.64
C TYR A 1032 -14.33 15.58 -16.64
N VAL A 1033 -15.24 16.52 -16.89
CA VAL A 1033 -16.39 16.33 -17.79
C VAL A 1033 -15.90 16.18 -19.22
N VAL A 1034 -14.94 17.00 -19.65
CA VAL A 1034 -14.37 16.96 -21.01
C VAL A 1034 -13.72 15.61 -21.29
N ILE A 1035 -12.82 15.20 -20.40
CA ILE A 1035 -12.11 13.91 -20.50
C ILE A 1035 -13.15 12.78 -20.53
N ARG A 1036 -14.12 12.81 -19.62
CA ARG A 1036 -15.13 11.76 -19.54
C ARG A 1036 -15.99 11.68 -20.79
N VAL A 1037 -16.42 12.81 -21.35
CA VAL A 1037 -17.20 12.84 -22.60
C VAL A 1037 -16.41 12.21 -23.73
N ARG A 1038 -15.13 12.57 -23.92
CA ARG A 1038 -14.25 11.97 -24.94
C ARG A 1038 -14.15 10.46 -24.80
N GLN A 1039 -13.94 9.97 -23.57
CA GLN A 1039 -13.85 8.52 -23.28
C GLN A 1039 -15.12 7.76 -23.66
N VAL A 1040 -16.29 8.35 -23.41
CA VAL A 1040 -17.58 7.70 -23.66
C VAL A 1040 -17.97 7.81 -25.14
N THR A 1041 -17.73 8.96 -25.78
CA THR A 1041 -18.17 9.21 -27.16
C THR A 1041 -17.22 8.67 -28.22
N LYS A 1042 -15.96 8.36 -27.88
CA LYS A 1042 -14.90 7.93 -28.82
C LYS A 1042 -14.96 8.69 -30.16
N VAL A 1043 -14.81 10.02 -30.08
CA VAL A 1043 -14.54 10.91 -31.22
C VAL A 1043 -13.10 11.34 -31.16
#